data_AF-D8FGV3-F1
#
_entry.id   AF-D8FGV3-F1
#
_cell.length_a   1.000
_cell.length_b   1.000
_cell.length_c   1.000
_cell.angle_alpha   90.00
_cell.angle_beta   90.00
_cell.angle_gamma   90.00
#
_symmetry.space_group_name_H-M   'P 1'
#
loop_
_entity.id
_entity.type
_entity.pdbx_description
1 polymer ?
#
loop_
_entity_poly.entity_id
_entity_poly.type
_entity_poly.pdbx_seq_one_letter_code
_entity_poly.pdbx_strand_id
1 'polypeptide(L)'
;MILTNTVFAQSSVINKSETVYVLKEDENIKDKTVSVWLNSEENIKGKDKTNLKKVKNLKTDEQIKDNNGYINWDENVKDIYYQGKSEKEIPVDVNVKYYLDGEKIKNSQLKGKSGHLKIVLSAENYKYVIKKINGKKTKIYAPYTVVVAMTLGQEIASNIESDDAKIIKDGKNQVITSVLTPGLKENFETILDDRQMEEFRNELEIEMDIKDYEPAEIYALISNELFQNEVNIKSIDKLRNGVRELEDNSQKLVDASEKLSDAQHKLNDGLSEMGGGVKKLHDGSDELYEKSGEFEDKFDEVIEKVKPVPKYAEEMYEGGNKLTNGINDYTSAVGKMNEKTGEMKDGAKKLKDGSVELDDGIGKLKDATTKLREGSSKLSKVDELKNQAMTKLLELKDGIGKISAGANKLNEGASKASASVAQLAEGEKQFDAGLQMLNSKVQEMTIPDLSGLGTINVESDLQSIGNSAGQIGGSVQEIQNAIAILSRSQDPAAQQAVAKLVGAAQNIGQNAQNIGTKTQTIGNNLQGLKQLSGMSAHLQGLKDLPRGIGQLAENSSKINAGLSQLPEGLQALQTGTEELYIGADKINSELEKAMDEASSKLDTSQITKLSDSLIKLDDATTKLKEGSTKLRQGTEQSEDGVSKFTDAIAELDSNSSKLNSGANELSNGLLEFKDKSKMFNDFPRLKTEGIVPMRDGIKKLNDGIVELNSGTTELKNGSNLIDNNMRFFTEKLLEFKQKGIDELDRKTQELPEFKEIVDTMSDLAREENSFTGTSVGFDTKSRIIEKIK
;
A
#
# COMPACT_ATOMS: atom_id res chain seq x y z
N MET A 1 -1.38 73.47 -12.83
CA MET A 1 -1.48 74.92 -13.02
C MET A 1 -1.79 75.51 -11.66
N ILE A 2 -0.89 76.37 -11.19
CA ILE A 2 -0.85 76.95 -9.84
C ILE A 2 -2.06 77.89 -9.66
N LEU A 3 -2.64 77.85 -8.45
CA LEU A 3 -3.70 78.71 -7.95
C LEU A 3 -3.45 80.21 -8.22
N THR A 4 -4.50 80.90 -8.64
CA THR A 4 -4.88 82.19 -8.03
C THR A 4 -6.38 82.18 -7.80
N ASN A 5 -6.79 81.59 -6.68
CA ASN A 5 -8.02 82.01 -6.01
C ASN A 5 -7.79 83.47 -5.61
N THR A 6 -8.45 84.40 -6.29
CA THR A 6 -8.70 85.72 -5.75
C THR A 6 -9.47 85.54 -4.44
N VAL A 7 -8.75 85.61 -3.33
CA VAL A 7 -9.33 85.85 -2.01
C VAL A 7 -9.99 87.22 -2.10
N PHE A 8 -11.32 87.25 -2.26
CA PHE A 8 -12.07 88.44 -1.87
C PHE A 8 -11.82 88.60 -0.37
N ALA A 9 -11.27 89.75 0.02
CA ALA A 9 -11.23 90.16 1.41
C ALA A 9 -12.64 90.00 1.97
N GLN A 10 -12.78 89.16 2.99
CA GLN A 10 -14.02 88.95 3.72
C GLN A 10 -14.45 90.33 4.24
N SER A 11 -15.54 90.87 3.67
CA SER A 11 -16.15 92.11 4.14
C SER A 11 -16.35 92.02 5.64
N SER A 12 -16.01 93.07 6.39
CA SER A 12 -16.31 93.20 7.82
C SER A 12 -17.75 92.75 8.09
N VAL A 13 -17.93 91.70 8.87
CA VAL A 13 -19.26 91.16 9.18
C VAL A 13 -19.99 92.18 10.05
N ILE A 14 -21.23 92.51 9.68
CA ILE A 14 -22.09 93.39 10.48
C ILE A 14 -23.01 92.49 11.31
N ASN A 15 -22.86 92.52 12.63
CA ASN A 15 -23.76 91.82 13.54
C ASN A 15 -25.09 92.58 13.61
N LYS A 16 -26.19 91.91 13.25
CA LYS A 16 -27.54 92.45 13.30
C LYS A 16 -28.34 91.73 14.38
N SER A 17 -28.66 92.44 15.45
CA SER A 17 -29.52 91.95 16.53
C SER A 17 -30.90 92.56 16.42
N GLU A 18 -31.90 91.73 16.14
CA GLU A 18 -33.30 92.11 16.06
C GLU A 18 -34.03 91.69 17.34
N THR A 19 -34.73 92.62 17.96
CA THR A 19 -35.60 92.35 19.11
C THR A 19 -37.01 92.80 18.77
N VAL A 20 -37.90 91.84 18.59
CA VAL A 20 -39.32 92.07 18.32
C VAL A 20 -40.04 92.16 19.65
N TYR A 21 -40.45 93.36 20.04
CA TYR A 21 -41.29 93.58 21.20
C TYR A 21 -42.76 93.44 20.79
N VAL A 22 -43.45 92.48 21.38
CA VAL A 22 -44.87 92.21 21.16
C VAL A 22 -45.60 92.52 22.45
N LEU A 23 -46.61 93.40 22.40
CA LEU A 23 -47.51 93.63 23.52
C LEU A 23 -48.82 92.92 23.23
N LYS A 24 -49.20 91.96 24.08
CA LYS A 24 -50.47 91.23 24.01
C LYS A 24 -51.37 91.63 25.17
N GLU A 25 -52.65 91.83 24.89
CA GLU A 25 -53.71 92.01 25.89
C GLU A 25 -54.88 91.11 25.52
N ASP A 26 -55.31 90.24 26.44
CA ASP A 26 -56.40 89.27 26.24
C ASP A 26 -56.28 88.54 24.88
N GLU A 27 -55.15 87.86 24.66
CA GLU A 27 -54.79 87.09 23.44
C GLU A 27 -54.58 87.92 22.15
N ASN A 28 -54.80 89.23 22.16
CA ASN A 28 -54.67 90.09 20.97
C ASN A 28 -53.36 90.89 20.96
N ILE A 29 -52.62 90.84 19.85
CA ILE A 29 -51.43 91.70 19.64
C ILE A 29 -51.88 93.15 19.47
N LYS A 30 -51.55 94.00 20.45
CA LYS A 30 -51.86 95.43 20.44
C LYS A 30 -50.76 96.25 19.78
N ASP A 31 -49.51 95.84 20.00
CA ASP A 31 -48.36 96.51 19.42
C ASP A 31 -47.27 95.51 19.05
N LYS A 32 -46.60 95.77 17.93
CA LYS A 32 -45.44 95.00 17.47
C LYS A 32 -44.37 95.96 16.95
N THR A 33 -43.33 96.11 17.74
CA THR A 33 -42.20 97.00 17.44
C THR A 33 -40.95 96.16 17.30
N VAL A 34 -40.26 96.29 16.18
CA VAL A 34 -38.96 95.65 15.98
C VAL A 34 -37.88 96.68 16.21
N SER A 35 -37.00 96.41 17.18
CA SER A 35 -35.78 97.15 17.41
C SER A 35 -34.63 96.39 16.77
N VAL A 36 -33.80 97.09 15.99
CA VAL A 36 -32.62 96.51 15.35
C VAL A 36 -31.40 97.26 15.85
N TRP A 37 -30.40 96.49 16.26
CA TRP A 37 -29.07 96.96 16.60
C TRP A 37 -28.07 96.35 15.61
N LEU A 38 -27.38 97.21 14.86
CA LEU A 38 -26.25 96.84 14.03
C LEU A 38 -24.96 97.20 14.75
N ASN A 39 -24.02 96.26 14.82
CA ASN A 39 -22.69 96.44 15.39
C ASN A 39 -21.63 95.81 14.48
N SER A 40 -20.50 96.48 14.27
CA SER A 40 -19.35 95.92 13.56
C SER A 40 -18.04 96.41 14.13
N GLU A 41 -16.95 95.65 13.92
CA GLU A 41 -15.60 96.08 14.29
C GLU A 41 -15.11 97.27 13.43
N GLU A 42 -15.66 97.41 12.22
CA GLU A 42 -15.42 98.49 11.27
C GLU A 42 -16.63 99.42 11.10
N ASN A 43 -16.50 100.45 10.26
CA ASN A 43 -17.61 101.35 9.94
C ASN A 43 -18.71 100.59 9.19
N ILE A 44 -19.96 100.76 9.61
CA ILE A 44 -21.11 100.03 9.05
C ILE A 44 -21.43 100.54 7.65
N LYS A 45 -21.04 99.75 6.65
CA LYS A 45 -21.36 99.95 5.23
C LYS A 45 -22.02 98.70 4.67
N GLY A 46 -23.30 98.79 4.31
CA GLY A 46 -24.04 97.63 3.84
C GLY A 46 -25.50 97.91 3.53
N LYS A 47 -26.15 96.99 2.83
CA LYS A 47 -27.59 97.05 2.55
C LYS A 47 -28.32 96.14 3.50
N ASP A 48 -28.98 96.70 4.49
CA ASP A 48 -29.74 95.92 5.45
C ASP A 48 -31.15 95.64 4.95
N LYS A 49 -31.49 94.37 4.77
CA LYS A 49 -32.83 93.96 4.33
C LYS A 49 -33.83 94.21 5.45
N THR A 50 -34.97 94.82 5.13
CA THR A 50 -35.98 95.14 6.13
C THR A 50 -37.39 95.01 5.57
N ASN A 51 -38.33 94.67 6.45
CA ASN A 51 -39.77 94.73 6.21
C ASN A 51 -40.45 95.79 7.10
N LEU A 52 -39.66 96.65 7.75
CA LEU A 52 -40.15 97.61 8.73
C LEU A 52 -40.77 98.83 8.07
N LYS A 53 -41.96 99.20 8.55
CA LYS A 53 -42.65 100.45 8.22
C LYS A 53 -42.47 101.44 9.36
N LYS A 54 -42.53 102.74 9.07
CA LYS A 54 -42.39 103.83 10.06
C LYS A 54 -41.07 103.74 10.84
N VAL A 55 -39.96 103.61 10.11
CA VAL A 55 -38.63 103.43 10.68
C VAL A 55 -38.13 104.72 11.33
N LYS A 56 -37.56 104.61 12.53
CA LYS A 56 -36.99 105.72 13.31
C LYS A 56 -35.59 105.35 13.81
N ASN A 57 -34.63 106.25 13.65
CA ASN A 57 -33.31 106.15 14.28
C ASN A 57 -33.44 106.44 15.79
N LEU A 58 -32.78 105.64 16.62
CA LEU A 58 -32.86 105.75 18.09
C LEU A 58 -31.76 106.62 18.69
N LYS A 59 -30.71 106.95 17.92
CA LYS A 59 -29.57 107.76 18.38
C LYS A 59 -29.49 109.13 17.70
N THR A 60 -29.99 109.27 16.48
CA THR A 60 -29.98 110.54 15.73
C THR A 60 -31.40 110.93 15.30
N ASP A 61 -31.60 112.21 14.96
CA ASP A 61 -32.87 112.70 14.43
C ASP A 61 -33.01 112.48 12.90
N GLU A 62 -32.09 111.70 12.31
CA GLU A 62 -32.06 111.45 10.86
C GLU A 62 -33.19 110.52 10.42
N GLN A 63 -33.86 110.90 9.32
CA GLN A 63 -34.88 110.07 8.71
C GLN A 63 -34.24 108.92 7.91
N ILE A 64 -34.51 107.68 8.34
CA ILE A 64 -34.10 106.47 7.63
C ILE A 64 -35.10 106.22 6.49
N LYS A 65 -34.59 106.18 5.24
CA LYS A 65 -35.41 105.87 4.06
C LYS A 65 -35.30 104.40 3.70
N ASP A 66 -36.43 103.72 3.65
CA ASP A 66 -36.55 102.39 3.05
C ASP A 66 -36.55 102.52 1.52
N ASN A 67 -35.64 101.82 0.86
CA ASN A 67 -35.50 101.75 -0.60
C ASN A 67 -35.83 100.32 -1.07
N ASN A 68 -37.11 100.05 -1.33
CA ASN A 68 -37.60 98.76 -1.82
C ASN A 68 -37.23 97.56 -0.91
N GLY A 69 -37.46 97.68 0.39
CA GLY A 69 -37.21 96.61 1.37
C GLY A 69 -35.77 96.53 1.85
N TYR A 70 -35.00 97.60 1.69
CA TYR A 70 -33.61 97.72 2.14
C TYR A 70 -33.34 99.09 2.72
N ILE A 71 -32.58 99.13 3.80
CA ILE A 71 -31.96 100.34 4.35
C ILE A 71 -30.48 100.32 3.94
N ASN A 72 -30.05 101.36 3.24
CA ASN A 72 -28.64 101.50 2.85
C ASN A 72 -27.90 102.25 3.95
N TRP A 73 -26.92 101.59 4.58
CA TRP A 73 -26.02 102.19 5.56
C TRP A 73 -24.68 102.52 4.89
N ASP A 74 -24.24 103.77 5.00
CA ASP A 74 -22.90 104.23 4.65
C ASP A 74 -22.38 105.17 5.75
N GLU A 75 -22.42 104.67 6.98
CA GLU A 75 -22.19 105.48 8.16
C GLU A 75 -20.76 105.26 8.69
N ASN A 76 -20.10 106.34 9.10
CA ASN A 76 -18.79 106.27 9.77
C ASN A 76 -18.93 105.96 11.27
N VAL A 77 -19.83 105.03 11.62
CA VAL A 77 -20.06 104.55 12.98
C VAL A 77 -20.01 103.03 13.05
N LYS A 78 -19.70 102.53 14.24
CA LYS A 78 -19.62 101.09 14.53
C LYS A 78 -20.91 100.51 15.12
N ASP A 79 -21.86 101.37 15.48
CA ASP A 79 -23.12 101.01 16.14
C ASP A 79 -24.30 101.83 15.62
N ILE A 80 -25.34 101.17 15.13
CA ILE A 80 -26.58 101.79 14.66
C ILE A 80 -27.77 101.16 15.38
N TYR A 81 -28.69 101.99 15.88
CA TYR A 81 -29.92 101.54 16.52
C TYR A 81 -31.11 102.19 15.83
N TYR A 82 -32.04 101.37 15.37
CA TYR A 82 -33.28 101.86 14.77
C TYR A 82 -34.44 100.95 15.14
N GLN A 83 -35.66 101.46 15.00
CA GLN A 83 -36.86 100.67 15.25
C GLN A 83 -37.94 100.96 14.20
N GLY A 84 -38.87 100.03 14.03
CA GLY A 84 -40.04 100.21 13.17
C GLY A 84 -41.15 99.24 13.52
N LYS A 85 -42.27 99.34 12.79
CA LYS A 85 -43.40 98.42 12.89
C LYS A 85 -43.31 97.37 11.80
N SER A 86 -43.63 96.12 12.10
CA SER A 86 -43.68 95.04 11.12
C SER A 86 -45.08 94.45 11.04
N GLU A 87 -45.48 93.96 9.87
CA GLU A 87 -46.71 93.17 9.68
C GLU A 87 -46.45 91.66 9.67
N LYS A 88 -45.17 91.20 9.60
CA LYS A 88 -44.81 89.77 9.57
C LYS A 88 -45.38 89.04 10.79
N GLU A 89 -45.97 87.87 10.58
CA GLU A 89 -46.45 87.01 11.66
C GLU A 89 -45.29 86.52 12.54
N ILE A 90 -45.58 86.32 13.83
CA ILE A 90 -44.61 85.77 14.76
C ILE A 90 -44.46 84.25 14.52
N PRO A 91 -43.23 83.71 14.50
CA PRO A 91 -42.96 82.31 14.20
C PRO A 91 -43.46 81.36 15.29
N VAL A 92 -43.46 81.83 16.54
CA VAL A 92 -44.02 81.15 17.71
C VAL A 92 -44.88 82.15 18.43
N ASP A 93 -46.05 81.70 18.89
CA ASP A 93 -46.99 82.51 19.64
C ASP A 93 -47.23 81.93 21.03
N VAL A 94 -47.13 82.76 22.07
CA VAL A 94 -47.42 82.35 23.45
C VAL A 94 -48.83 82.78 23.83
N ASN A 95 -49.65 81.79 24.13
CA ASN A 95 -51.04 81.96 24.52
C ASN A 95 -51.22 81.64 25.99
N VAL A 96 -51.98 82.48 26.69
CA VAL A 96 -52.19 82.37 28.14
C VAL A 96 -53.68 82.27 28.43
N LYS A 97 -54.08 81.21 29.12
CA LYS A 97 -55.45 81.00 29.59
C LYS A 97 -55.48 81.06 31.11
N TYR A 98 -56.43 81.82 31.64
CA TYR A 98 -56.63 81.96 33.08
C TYR A 98 -57.94 81.29 33.51
N TYR A 99 -57.90 80.63 34.66
CA TYR A 99 -59.06 79.99 35.28
C TYR A 99 -59.09 80.37 36.76
N LEU A 100 -60.17 80.99 37.23
CA LEU A 100 -60.38 81.29 38.65
C LEU A 100 -61.44 80.35 39.19
N ASP A 101 -61.12 79.60 40.25
CA ASP A 101 -61.97 78.60 40.87
C ASP A 101 -62.54 77.58 39.85
N GLY A 102 -61.74 77.26 38.84
CA GLY A 102 -62.09 76.32 37.76
C GLY A 102 -62.85 76.94 36.57
N GLU A 103 -63.29 78.20 36.63
CA GLU A 103 -63.97 78.87 35.52
C GLU A 103 -63.02 79.75 34.69
N LYS A 104 -63.09 79.64 33.36
CA LYS A 104 -62.26 80.46 32.45
C LYS A 104 -62.59 81.94 32.63
N ILE A 105 -61.55 82.75 32.81
CA ILE A 105 -61.68 84.19 33.06
C ILE A 105 -60.67 84.99 32.21
N LYS A 106 -60.99 86.25 31.88
CA LYS A 106 -60.06 87.15 31.18
C LYS A 106 -59.10 87.81 32.16
N ASN A 107 -57.88 88.13 31.73
CA ASN A 107 -56.89 88.73 32.62
C ASN A 107 -57.35 90.11 33.13
N SER A 108 -57.96 90.89 32.24
CA SER A 108 -58.56 92.20 32.56
C SER A 108 -59.64 92.14 33.66
N GLN A 109 -60.24 90.98 33.91
CA GLN A 109 -61.29 90.77 34.92
C GLN A 109 -60.77 90.20 36.24
N LEU A 110 -59.48 89.84 36.31
CA LEU A 110 -58.87 89.29 37.53
C LEU A 110 -58.52 90.36 38.56
N LYS A 111 -58.48 91.64 38.16
CA LYS A 111 -58.10 92.74 39.05
C LYS A 111 -59.00 92.80 40.29
N GLY A 112 -58.40 92.71 41.48
CA GLY A 112 -59.05 92.74 42.79
C GLY A 112 -59.78 91.44 43.18
N LYS A 113 -59.68 90.38 42.38
CA LYS A 113 -60.28 89.08 42.70
C LYS A 113 -59.41 88.27 43.66
N SER A 114 -60.05 87.35 44.38
CA SER A 114 -59.40 86.38 45.27
C SER A 114 -60.00 85.00 45.02
N GLY A 115 -59.22 83.94 45.14
CA GLY A 115 -59.62 82.55 44.82
C GLY A 115 -58.43 81.70 44.38
N HIS A 116 -58.70 80.53 43.82
CA HIS A 116 -57.67 79.65 43.27
C HIS A 116 -57.48 79.93 41.78
N LEU A 117 -56.31 80.44 41.40
CA LEU A 117 -55.97 80.81 40.02
C LEU A 117 -55.08 79.75 39.38
N LYS A 118 -55.52 79.23 38.24
CA LYS A 118 -54.73 78.41 37.33
C LYS A 118 -54.39 79.19 36.07
N ILE A 119 -53.12 79.18 35.70
CA ILE A 119 -52.57 79.81 34.50
C ILE A 119 -51.99 78.71 33.62
N VAL A 120 -52.51 78.58 32.40
CA VAL A 120 -51.98 77.66 31.39
C VAL A 120 -51.36 78.47 30.27
N LEU A 121 -50.05 78.32 30.08
CA LEU A 121 -49.31 78.91 28.98
C LEU A 121 -49.02 77.85 27.93
N SER A 122 -49.29 78.13 26.67
CA SER A 122 -48.97 77.26 25.54
C SER A 122 -48.19 78.03 24.49
N ALA A 123 -47.06 77.48 24.05
CA ALA A 123 -46.29 78.00 22.93
C ALA A 123 -46.61 77.19 21.68
N GLU A 124 -47.12 77.86 20.64
CA GLU A 124 -47.44 77.20 19.36
C GLU A 124 -46.46 77.64 18.29
N ASN A 125 -45.83 76.68 17.59
CA ASN A 125 -44.84 76.94 16.56
C ASN A 125 -45.46 76.77 15.16
N TYR A 126 -45.47 77.85 14.39
CA TYR A 126 -46.05 77.88 13.05
C TYR A 126 -45.02 77.68 11.94
N LYS A 127 -43.73 77.59 12.29
CA LYS A 127 -42.63 77.45 11.34
C LYS A 127 -42.22 76.00 11.18
N TYR A 128 -42.52 75.44 10.02
CA TYR A 128 -42.15 74.08 9.67
C TYR A 128 -41.97 73.92 8.16
N VAL A 129 -41.31 72.82 7.76
CA VAL A 129 -41.32 72.31 6.40
C VAL A 129 -41.79 70.86 6.38
N ILE A 130 -42.35 70.43 5.26
CA ILE A 130 -42.65 69.01 5.04
C ILE A 130 -41.51 68.45 4.21
N LYS A 131 -40.70 67.58 4.82
CA LYS A 131 -39.59 66.90 4.16
C LYS A 131 -39.88 65.42 4.02
N LYS A 132 -39.35 64.80 2.96
CA LYS A 132 -39.46 63.36 2.78
C LYS A 132 -38.31 62.68 3.50
N ILE A 133 -38.50 62.31 4.76
CA ILE A 133 -37.51 61.67 5.61
C ILE A 133 -37.81 60.17 5.63
N ASN A 134 -36.80 59.35 5.32
CA ASN A 134 -36.93 57.88 5.28
C ASN A 134 -38.16 57.39 4.48
N GLY A 135 -38.45 58.04 3.35
CA GLY A 135 -39.58 57.68 2.49
C GLY A 135 -40.94 58.24 2.90
N LYS A 136 -41.10 58.76 4.13
CA LYS A 136 -42.35 59.31 4.68
C LYS A 136 -42.36 60.84 4.61
N LYS A 137 -43.53 61.45 4.47
CA LYS A 137 -43.69 62.91 4.57
C LYS A 137 -43.75 63.29 6.04
N THR A 138 -42.71 63.93 6.55
CA THR A 138 -42.58 64.32 7.95
C THR A 138 -42.58 65.84 8.07
N LYS A 139 -43.29 66.35 9.09
CA LYS A 139 -43.35 67.78 9.39
C LYS A 139 -42.22 68.11 10.35
N ILE A 140 -41.24 68.89 9.89
CA ILE A 140 -40.10 69.32 10.71
C ILE A 140 -40.25 70.79 11.03
N TYR A 141 -40.40 71.09 12.32
CA TYR A 141 -40.51 72.43 12.87
C TYR A 141 -39.15 73.09 13.03
N ALA A 142 -39.12 74.41 12.81
CA ALA A 142 -37.97 75.23 13.13
C ALA A 142 -37.76 75.23 14.65
N PRO A 143 -36.55 74.99 15.16
CA PRO A 143 -36.35 74.84 16.59
C PRO A 143 -36.37 76.20 17.28
N TYR A 144 -37.31 76.40 18.21
CA TYR A 144 -37.40 77.58 19.05
C TYR A 144 -37.35 77.20 20.53
N THR A 145 -36.77 78.08 21.31
CA THR A 145 -36.80 78.06 22.77
C THR A 145 -37.60 79.26 23.26
N VAL A 146 -38.58 78.99 24.11
CA VAL A 146 -39.42 80.01 24.75
C VAL A 146 -39.10 80.01 26.24
N VAL A 147 -38.45 81.06 26.71
CA VAL A 147 -38.20 81.27 28.15
C VAL A 147 -39.31 82.15 28.69
N VAL A 148 -40.15 81.59 29.54
CA VAL A 148 -41.23 82.33 30.21
C VAL A 148 -40.74 82.77 31.59
N ALA A 149 -41.03 84.01 31.97
CA ALA A 149 -40.84 84.53 33.31
C ALA A 149 -42.02 85.38 33.75
N MET A 150 -42.49 85.17 34.98
CA MET A 150 -43.47 86.05 35.63
C MET A 150 -43.08 86.28 37.09
N THR A 151 -43.42 87.46 37.62
CA THR A 151 -43.09 87.84 39.00
C THR A 151 -44.36 88.24 39.74
N LEU A 152 -44.57 87.67 40.92
CA LEU A 152 -45.75 87.89 41.75
C LEU A 152 -45.35 88.34 43.16
N GLY A 153 -46.12 89.24 43.76
CA GLY A 153 -45.95 89.62 45.16
C GLY A 153 -46.42 88.50 46.10
N GLN A 154 -45.65 88.15 47.12
CA GLN A 154 -45.96 87.06 48.04
C GLN A 154 -47.24 87.32 48.88
N GLU A 155 -47.60 88.59 49.08
CA GLU A 155 -48.84 88.97 49.77
C GLU A 155 -50.08 88.84 48.88
N ILE A 156 -49.89 88.74 47.55
CA ILE A 156 -50.94 88.69 46.53
C ILE A 156 -51.16 87.26 46.05
N ALA A 157 -50.09 86.46 45.89
CA ALA A 157 -50.15 85.06 45.47
C ALA A 157 -49.37 84.15 46.43
N SER A 158 -50.03 83.09 46.91
CA SER A 158 -49.48 82.07 47.81
C SER A 158 -49.74 80.66 47.28
N ASN A 159 -49.06 79.64 47.83
CA ASN A 159 -49.22 78.23 47.41
C ASN A 159 -49.04 78.03 45.90
N ILE A 160 -47.99 78.62 45.33
CA ILE A 160 -47.68 78.47 43.90
C ILE A 160 -47.12 77.07 43.66
N GLU A 161 -47.75 76.30 42.79
CA GLU A 161 -47.38 74.94 42.40
C GLU A 161 -47.29 74.82 40.88
N SER A 162 -46.29 74.08 40.39
CA SER A 162 -46.08 73.77 38.97
C SER A 162 -45.06 72.64 38.84
N ASP A 163 -45.37 71.63 38.04
CA ASP A 163 -44.42 70.57 37.66
C ASP A 163 -43.48 71.00 36.51
N ASP A 164 -43.86 72.07 35.80
CA ASP A 164 -43.22 72.51 34.56
C ASP A 164 -42.40 73.80 34.71
N ALA A 165 -42.41 74.43 35.89
CA ALA A 165 -41.68 75.65 36.16
C ALA A 165 -40.84 75.61 37.43
N LYS A 166 -39.78 76.41 37.42
CA LYS A 166 -38.98 76.70 38.60
C LYS A 166 -39.53 77.93 39.31
N ILE A 167 -39.84 77.77 40.59
CA ILE A 167 -40.35 78.84 41.46
C ILE A 167 -39.22 79.28 42.39
N ILE A 168 -38.90 80.57 42.36
CA ILE A 168 -37.79 81.17 43.11
C ILE A 168 -38.34 82.30 43.98
N LYS A 169 -38.03 82.29 45.28
CA LYS A 169 -38.40 83.38 46.20
C LYS A 169 -37.29 84.44 46.21
N ASP A 170 -37.65 85.68 45.92
CA ASP A 170 -36.75 86.84 45.92
C ASP A 170 -37.34 87.98 46.76
N GLY A 171 -36.90 88.07 48.03
CA GLY A 171 -37.39 89.06 48.98
C GLY A 171 -38.89 88.95 49.22
N LYS A 172 -39.66 89.94 48.74
CA LYS A 172 -41.14 89.99 48.82
C LYS A 172 -41.84 89.45 47.56
N ASN A 173 -41.08 89.02 46.56
CA ASN A 173 -41.57 88.56 45.28
C ASN A 173 -41.28 87.06 45.07
N GLN A 174 -42.03 86.44 44.16
CA GLN A 174 -41.82 85.08 43.69
C GLN A 174 -41.69 85.13 42.16
N VAL A 175 -40.56 84.65 41.65
CA VAL A 175 -40.26 84.54 40.22
C VAL A 175 -40.55 83.12 39.78
N ILE A 176 -41.41 82.98 38.78
CA ILE A 176 -41.73 81.70 38.14
C ILE A 176 -41.09 81.73 36.76
N THR A 177 -40.28 80.73 36.42
CA THR A 177 -39.65 80.63 35.09
C THR A 177 -39.65 79.21 34.56
N SER A 178 -39.83 79.08 33.25
CA SER A 178 -39.80 77.80 32.54
C SER A 178 -39.24 77.96 31.14
N VAL A 179 -38.88 76.84 30.52
CA VAL A 179 -38.42 76.74 29.14
C VAL A 179 -39.37 75.82 28.37
N LEU A 180 -39.97 76.31 27.29
CA LEU A 180 -40.75 75.53 26.34
C LEU A 180 -39.97 75.39 25.02
N THR A 181 -40.13 74.25 24.35
CA THR A 181 -39.46 73.91 23.08
C THR A 181 -40.49 73.49 22.02
N PRO A 182 -41.34 74.43 21.56
CA PRO A 182 -42.48 74.09 20.70
C PRO A 182 -42.03 73.53 19.35
N GLY A 183 -42.56 72.37 18.97
CA GLY A 183 -42.22 71.66 17.73
C GLY A 183 -41.06 70.66 17.86
N LEU A 184 -40.32 70.66 18.97
CA LEU A 184 -39.14 69.80 19.14
C LEU A 184 -39.51 68.34 19.38
N LYS A 185 -40.60 68.09 20.12
CA LYS A 185 -41.13 66.74 20.35
C LYS A 185 -41.56 66.08 19.05
N GLU A 186 -42.29 66.82 18.24
CA GLU A 186 -42.81 66.38 16.94
C GLU A 186 -41.68 66.08 15.94
N ASN A 187 -40.55 66.80 16.03
CA ASN A 187 -39.40 66.54 15.18
C ASN A 187 -38.76 65.17 15.42
N PHE A 188 -38.88 64.60 16.62
CA PHE A 188 -38.18 63.37 16.99
C PHE A 188 -39.11 62.20 17.33
N GLU A 189 -40.42 62.33 17.09
CA GLU A 189 -41.43 61.32 17.44
C GLU A 189 -41.19 59.94 16.80
N THR A 190 -40.47 59.89 15.67
CA THR A 190 -40.19 58.65 14.94
C THR A 190 -38.90 57.96 15.37
N ILE A 191 -38.09 58.59 16.22
CA ILE A 191 -36.73 58.12 16.57
C ILE A 191 -36.51 58.03 18.09
N LEU A 192 -37.14 58.92 18.87
CA LEU A 192 -36.99 58.94 20.33
C LEU A 192 -38.21 58.28 20.99
N ASP A 193 -37.96 57.53 22.07
CA ASP A 193 -39.01 56.98 22.90
C ASP A 193 -39.69 58.09 23.73
N ASP A 194 -40.96 57.90 24.13
CA ASP A 194 -41.75 58.88 24.89
C ASP A 194 -41.01 59.46 26.12
N ARG A 195 -40.29 58.60 26.86
CA ARG A 195 -39.51 58.99 28.04
C ARG A 195 -38.37 59.97 27.72
N GLN A 196 -37.79 59.88 26.53
CA GLN A 196 -36.72 60.77 26.09
C GLN A 196 -37.26 62.13 25.63
N MET A 197 -38.56 62.22 25.36
CA MET A 197 -39.25 63.41 24.87
C MET A 197 -40.02 64.18 25.96
N GLU A 198 -40.06 63.70 27.20
CA GLU A 198 -40.74 64.36 28.33
C GLU A 198 -40.21 65.78 28.62
N GLU A 199 -38.94 66.04 28.28
CA GLU A 199 -38.30 67.36 28.42
C GLU A 199 -38.69 68.34 27.30
N PHE A 200 -39.27 67.85 26.20
CA PHE A 200 -39.71 68.69 25.08
C PHE A 200 -41.15 69.15 25.29
N ARG A 201 -41.32 70.23 26.05
CA ARG A 201 -42.63 70.75 26.47
C ARG A 201 -43.11 71.89 25.57
N ASN A 202 -44.41 71.89 25.27
CA ASN A 202 -45.07 72.97 24.52
C ASN A 202 -45.98 73.82 25.42
N GLU A 203 -46.27 73.36 26.63
CA GLU A 203 -47.15 74.02 27.59
C GLU A 203 -46.56 74.04 29.00
N LEU A 204 -47.06 74.97 29.81
CA LEU A 204 -46.71 75.20 31.21
C LEU A 204 -48.00 75.46 31.98
N GLU A 205 -48.18 74.73 33.07
CA GLU A 205 -49.29 74.94 34.01
C GLU A 205 -48.80 75.46 35.36
N ILE A 206 -49.44 76.51 35.87
CA ILE A 206 -49.14 77.12 37.17
C ILE A 206 -50.44 77.26 37.94
N GLU A 207 -50.49 76.76 39.16
CA GLU A 207 -51.62 76.93 40.09
C GLU A 207 -51.19 77.74 41.31
N MET A 208 -52.07 78.59 41.83
CA MET A 208 -51.79 79.46 42.97
C MET A 208 -53.06 79.94 43.66
N ASP A 209 -52.98 80.27 44.94
CA ASP A 209 -54.03 80.99 45.65
C ASP A 209 -53.78 82.50 45.59
N ILE A 210 -54.77 83.28 45.14
CA ILE A 210 -54.66 84.73 44.98
C ILE A 210 -55.56 85.52 45.94
N LYS A 211 -55.10 86.70 46.37
CA LYS A 211 -55.83 87.65 47.20
C LYS A 211 -55.66 89.08 46.70
N ASP A 212 -56.76 89.79 46.48
CA ASP A 212 -56.80 91.13 45.90
C ASP A 212 -55.86 91.26 44.69
N TYR A 213 -56.03 90.33 43.74
CA TYR A 213 -55.05 90.05 42.72
C TYR A 213 -54.81 91.24 41.79
N GLU A 214 -53.54 91.59 41.62
CA GLU A 214 -53.10 92.48 40.56
C GLU A 214 -52.47 91.65 39.44
N PRO A 215 -53.05 91.64 38.22
CA PRO A 215 -52.52 90.91 37.09
C PRO A 215 -51.03 91.20 36.85
N ALA A 216 -50.21 90.16 37.03
CA ALA A 216 -48.79 90.23 36.73
C ALA A 216 -48.54 90.17 35.23
N GLU A 217 -47.52 90.89 34.80
CA GLU A 217 -47.04 90.83 33.43
C GLU A 217 -46.24 89.55 33.22
N ILE A 218 -46.56 88.79 32.18
CA ILE A 218 -45.79 87.62 31.76
C ILE A 218 -44.85 88.05 30.64
N TYR A 219 -43.57 87.71 30.78
CA TYR A 219 -42.56 87.93 29.75
C TYR A 219 -42.20 86.59 29.12
N ALA A 220 -42.33 86.47 27.80
CA ALA A 220 -41.84 85.32 27.05
C ALA A 220 -40.74 85.76 26.09
N LEU A 221 -39.53 85.23 26.28
CA LEU A 221 -38.41 85.37 25.35
C LEU A 221 -38.39 84.18 24.40
N ILE A 222 -38.70 84.41 23.14
CA ILE A 222 -38.71 83.40 22.09
C ILE A 222 -37.45 83.61 21.23
N SER A 223 -36.63 82.57 21.09
CA SER A 223 -35.42 82.63 20.28
C SER A 223 -35.07 81.26 19.69
N ASN A 224 -34.57 81.24 18.46
CA ASN A 224 -33.94 80.07 17.84
C ASN A 224 -32.41 80.19 17.79
N GLU A 225 -31.82 81.22 18.43
CA GLU A 225 -30.39 81.50 18.37
C GLU A 225 -29.54 80.31 18.83
N LEU A 226 -30.05 79.50 19.77
CA LEU A 226 -29.38 78.30 20.29
C LEU A 226 -29.11 77.24 19.21
N PHE A 227 -29.82 77.28 18.07
CA PHE A 227 -29.78 76.25 17.03
C PHE A 227 -29.15 76.69 15.71
N GLN A 228 -28.66 77.94 15.63
CA GLN A 228 -28.14 78.52 14.39
C GLN A 228 -26.68 78.11 14.08
N ASN A 229 -25.94 77.65 15.09
CA ASN A 229 -24.54 77.21 14.95
C ASN A 229 -24.41 75.97 14.03
N GLU A 230 -23.24 75.80 13.40
CA GLU A 230 -22.95 74.59 12.62
C GLU A 230 -22.85 73.34 13.52
N VAL A 231 -23.79 72.42 13.33
CA VAL A 231 -23.73 71.09 13.93
C VAL A 231 -22.95 70.17 12.98
N ASN A 232 -21.76 69.71 13.38
CA ASN A 232 -20.94 68.83 12.56
C ASN A 232 -21.35 67.34 12.71
N ILE A 233 -22.35 66.91 11.94
CA ILE A 233 -22.92 65.54 11.99
C ILE A 233 -22.43 64.67 10.82
N LYS A 234 -21.47 65.15 10.01
CA LYS A 234 -20.94 64.41 8.85
C LYS A 234 -20.21 63.10 9.21
N SER A 235 -19.84 62.92 10.48
CA SER A 235 -19.21 61.68 10.97
C SER A 235 -20.17 60.49 11.05
N ILE A 236 -21.49 60.73 11.07
CA ILE A 236 -22.50 59.67 11.17
C ILE A 236 -22.51 58.77 9.93
N ASP A 237 -22.41 59.34 8.73
CA ASP A 237 -22.38 58.55 7.49
C ASP A 237 -21.15 57.64 7.42
N LYS A 238 -19.99 58.15 7.88
CA LYS A 238 -18.75 57.37 7.97
C LYS A 238 -18.88 56.23 8.98
N LEU A 239 -19.47 56.49 10.14
CA LEU A 239 -19.73 55.47 11.15
C LEU A 239 -20.62 54.37 10.58
N ARG A 240 -21.74 54.72 9.94
CA ARG A 240 -22.66 53.75 9.37
C ARG A 240 -22.01 52.90 8.28
N ASN A 241 -21.26 53.52 7.37
CA ASN A 241 -20.56 52.79 6.32
C ASN A 241 -19.47 51.88 6.89
N GLY A 242 -18.73 52.33 7.90
CA GLY A 242 -17.73 51.51 8.59
C GLY A 242 -18.33 50.30 9.30
N VAL A 243 -19.52 50.43 9.91
CA VAL A 243 -20.24 49.31 10.53
C VAL A 243 -20.67 48.27 9.48
N ARG A 244 -21.19 48.71 8.32
CA ARG A 244 -21.54 47.80 7.21
C ARG A 244 -20.34 47.09 6.62
N GLU A 245 -19.22 47.80 6.43
CA GLU A 245 -17.98 47.19 5.95
C GLU A 245 -17.44 46.15 6.95
N LEU A 246 -17.54 46.43 8.25
CA LEU A 246 -17.21 45.47 9.30
C LEU A 246 -18.13 44.24 9.26
N GLU A 247 -19.43 44.43 9.06
CA GLU A 247 -20.41 43.36 8.90
C GLU A 247 -20.04 42.46 7.70
N ASP A 248 -19.85 43.04 6.52
CA ASP A 248 -19.49 42.31 5.30
C ASP A 248 -18.17 41.53 5.46
N ASN A 249 -17.15 42.15 6.04
CA ASN A 249 -15.86 41.51 6.24
C ASN A 249 -15.91 40.42 7.32
N SER A 250 -16.74 40.58 8.35
CA SER A 250 -16.97 39.53 9.33
C SER A 250 -17.70 38.32 8.73
N GLN A 251 -18.65 38.54 7.81
CA GLN A 251 -19.33 37.45 7.10
C GLN A 251 -18.33 36.67 6.24
N LYS A 252 -17.47 37.37 5.48
CA LYS A 252 -16.42 36.71 4.68
C LYS A 252 -15.49 35.85 5.54
N LEU A 253 -15.19 36.30 6.76
CA LEU A 253 -14.35 35.56 7.70
C LEU A 253 -15.06 34.29 8.23
N VAL A 254 -16.37 34.36 8.48
CA VAL A 254 -17.21 33.19 8.80
C VAL A 254 -17.22 32.20 7.64
N ASP A 255 -17.52 32.66 6.43
CA ASP A 255 -17.55 31.80 5.24
C ASP A 255 -16.20 31.12 4.99
N ALA A 256 -15.09 31.84 5.24
CA ALA A 256 -13.75 31.29 5.12
C ALA A 256 -13.44 30.24 6.20
N SER A 257 -13.89 30.45 7.45
CA SER A 257 -13.68 29.50 8.53
C SER A 257 -14.51 28.23 8.34
N GLU A 258 -15.75 28.34 7.83
CA GLU A 258 -16.58 27.20 7.42
C GLU A 258 -15.90 26.37 6.32
N LYS A 259 -15.41 27.02 5.25
CA LYS A 259 -14.67 26.32 4.18
C LYS A 259 -13.42 25.60 4.68
N LEU A 260 -12.71 26.20 5.64
CA LEU A 260 -11.53 25.59 6.24
C LEU A 260 -11.92 24.39 7.10
N SER A 261 -13.00 24.48 7.87
CA SER A 261 -13.58 23.35 8.62
C SER A 261 -13.95 22.21 7.66
N ASP A 262 -14.64 22.47 6.56
CA ASP A 262 -15.00 21.46 5.56
C ASP A 262 -13.78 20.78 4.93
N ALA A 263 -12.73 21.54 4.63
CA ALA A 263 -11.47 20.99 4.12
C ALA A 263 -10.81 20.05 5.14
N GLN A 264 -10.88 20.40 6.44
CA GLN A 264 -10.36 19.57 7.52
C GLN A 264 -11.16 18.27 7.71
N HIS A 265 -12.49 18.31 7.54
CA HIS A 265 -13.32 17.09 7.50
C HIS A 265 -12.87 16.15 6.38
N LYS A 266 -12.66 16.67 5.17
CA LYS A 266 -12.17 15.85 4.04
C LYS A 266 -10.79 15.25 4.30
N LEU A 267 -9.91 15.98 4.99
CA LEU A 267 -8.62 15.44 5.43
C LEU A 267 -8.81 14.29 6.43
N ASN A 268 -9.70 14.44 7.42
CA ASN A 268 -10.03 13.39 8.39
C ASN A 268 -10.62 12.13 7.72
N ASP A 269 -11.46 12.30 6.70
CA ASP A 269 -12.01 11.20 5.90
C ASP A 269 -10.89 10.46 5.17
N GLY A 270 -10.00 11.17 4.48
CA GLY A 270 -8.84 10.58 3.80
C GLY A 270 -7.88 9.85 4.76
N LEU A 271 -7.63 10.40 5.96
CA LEU A 271 -6.85 9.72 7.00
C LEU A 271 -7.55 8.47 7.55
N SER A 272 -8.89 8.45 7.54
CA SER A 272 -9.67 7.26 7.92
C SER A 272 -9.59 6.17 6.86
N GLU A 273 -9.65 6.53 5.58
CA GLU A 273 -9.43 5.60 4.46
C GLU A 273 -8.01 5.03 4.48
N MET A 274 -6.99 5.88 4.71
CA MET A 274 -5.60 5.45 4.88
C MET A 274 -5.47 4.46 6.04
N GLY A 275 -6.07 4.74 7.20
CA GLY A 275 -6.08 3.80 8.33
C GLY A 275 -6.76 2.46 7.99
N GLY A 276 -7.85 2.48 7.22
CA GLY A 276 -8.49 1.27 6.71
C GLY A 276 -7.60 0.47 5.75
N GLY A 277 -6.86 1.17 4.87
CA GLY A 277 -5.88 0.56 3.97
C GLY A 277 -4.69 -0.07 4.72
N VAL A 278 -4.14 0.62 5.72
CA VAL A 278 -3.07 0.11 6.57
C VAL A 278 -3.53 -1.13 7.35
N LYS A 279 -4.78 -1.16 7.83
CA LYS A 279 -5.34 -2.36 8.48
C LYS A 279 -5.40 -3.55 7.51
N LYS A 280 -5.90 -3.37 6.28
CA LYS A 280 -5.90 -4.43 5.27
C LYS A 280 -4.49 -4.93 4.96
N LEU A 281 -3.52 -4.01 4.92
CA LEU A 281 -2.12 -4.33 4.72
C LEU A 281 -1.57 -5.19 5.87
N HIS A 282 -1.93 -4.85 7.12
CA HIS A 282 -1.58 -5.63 8.31
C HIS A 282 -2.17 -7.04 8.25
N ASP A 283 -3.48 -7.15 8.03
CA ASP A 283 -4.19 -8.44 7.94
C ASP A 283 -3.57 -9.34 6.85
N GLY A 284 -3.27 -8.79 5.67
CA GLY A 284 -2.61 -9.53 4.59
C GLY A 284 -1.16 -9.90 4.90
N SER A 285 -0.42 -9.08 5.66
CA SER A 285 0.94 -9.38 6.08
C SER A 285 1.01 -10.44 7.18
N ASP A 286 0.01 -10.48 8.07
CA ASP A 286 -0.15 -11.54 9.07
C ASP A 286 -0.48 -12.87 8.39
N GLU A 287 -1.42 -12.88 7.45
CA GLU A 287 -1.73 -14.07 6.63
C GLU A 287 -0.47 -14.55 5.89
N LEU A 288 0.31 -13.63 5.30
CA LEU A 288 1.58 -13.96 4.67
C LEU A 288 2.58 -14.60 5.64
N TYR A 289 2.65 -14.08 6.88
CA TYR A 289 3.50 -14.64 7.92
C TYR A 289 3.05 -16.04 8.34
N GLU A 290 1.75 -16.26 8.53
CA GLU A 290 1.20 -17.59 8.82
C GLU A 290 1.49 -18.58 7.70
N LYS A 291 1.21 -18.20 6.44
CA LYS A 291 1.47 -19.03 5.25
C LYS A 291 2.95 -19.33 5.05
N SER A 292 3.83 -18.38 5.37
CA SER A 292 5.27 -18.62 5.35
C SER A 292 5.72 -19.65 6.40
N GLY A 293 4.99 -19.76 7.52
CA GLY A 293 5.23 -20.75 8.56
C GLY A 293 4.74 -22.14 8.13
N GLU A 294 3.54 -22.23 7.57
CA GLU A 294 3.06 -23.47 6.94
C GLU A 294 4.03 -23.96 5.86
N PHE A 295 4.56 -23.04 5.06
CA PHE A 295 5.58 -23.34 4.06
C PHE A 295 6.89 -23.84 4.69
N GLU A 296 7.38 -23.21 5.77
CA GLU A 296 8.55 -23.66 6.51
C GLU A 296 8.36 -25.08 7.07
N ASP A 297 7.20 -25.36 7.68
CA ASP A 297 6.86 -26.67 8.24
C ASP A 297 6.81 -27.75 7.15
N LYS A 298 6.15 -27.47 6.02
CA LYS A 298 6.16 -28.37 4.85
C LYS A 298 7.58 -28.59 4.34
N PHE A 299 8.42 -27.55 4.36
CA PHE A 299 9.80 -27.66 3.92
C PHE A 299 10.64 -28.53 4.86
N ASP A 300 10.38 -28.49 6.17
CA ASP A 300 11.00 -29.39 7.15
C ASP A 300 10.63 -30.86 6.90
N GLU A 301 9.37 -31.15 6.61
CA GLU A 301 8.96 -32.50 6.22
C GLU A 301 9.71 -32.99 4.98
N VAL A 302 9.97 -32.09 4.03
CA VAL A 302 10.74 -32.39 2.82
C VAL A 302 12.20 -32.65 3.17
N ILE A 303 12.83 -31.81 3.99
CA ILE A 303 14.21 -31.99 4.43
C ILE A 303 14.38 -33.39 5.05
N GLU A 304 13.50 -33.78 5.98
CA GLU A 304 13.62 -35.09 6.65
C GLU A 304 13.44 -36.26 5.68
N LYS A 305 12.61 -36.13 4.64
CA LYS A 305 12.46 -37.14 3.59
C LYS A 305 13.68 -37.26 2.68
N VAL A 306 14.38 -36.15 2.38
CA VAL A 306 15.51 -36.15 1.43
C VAL A 306 16.88 -36.33 2.09
N LYS A 307 16.98 -36.05 3.38
CA LYS A 307 18.20 -36.16 4.20
C LYS A 307 18.93 -37.52 4.10
N PRO A 308 18.27 -38.69 4.06
CA PRO A 308 18.99 -39.96 3.98
C PRO A 308 19.43 -40.34 2.55
N VAL A 309 18.96 -39.62 1.51
CA VAL A 309 19.19 -39.99 0.10
C VAL A 309 20.67 -40.06 -0.30
N PRO A 310 21.55 -39.10 0.07
CA PRO A 310 22.97 -39.17 -0.28
C PRO A 310 23.67 -40.41 0.29
N LYS A 311 23.32 -40.81 1.52
CA LYS A 311 23.88 -41.99 2.17
C LYS A 311 23.51 -43.27 1.41
N TYR A 312 22.24 -43.41 1.04
CA TYR A 312 21.79 -44.57 0.27
C TYR A 312 22.43 -44.63 -1.11
N ALA A 313 22.60 -43.49 -1.77
CA ALA A 313 23.27 -43.44 -3.06
C ALA A 313 24.74 -43.88 -3.02
N GLU A 314 25.46 -43.54 -1.95
CA GLU A 314 26.82 -44.01 -1.71
C GLU A 314 26.88 -45.54 -1.53
N GLU A 315 26.04 -46.08 -0.64
CA GLU A 315 25.99 -47.53 -0.36
C GLU A 315 25.65 -48.35 -1.62
N MET A 316 24.75 -47.83 -2.48
CA MET A 316 24.40 -48.48 -3.74
C MET A 316 25.56 -48.48 -4.74
N TYR A 317 26.27 -47.36 -4.89
CA TYR A 317 27.43 -47.27 -5.77
C TYR A 317 28.55 -48.24 -5.36
N GLU A 318 28.83 -48.36 -4.06
CA GLU A 318 29.80 -49.33 -3.55
C GLU A 318 29.41 -50.79 -3.85
N GLY A 319 28.12 -51.12 -3.73
CA GLY A 319 27.58 -52.42 -4.09
C GLY A 319 27.73 -52.75 -5.59
N GLY A 320 27.41 -51.77 -6.46
CA GLY A 320 27.56 -51.90 -7.91
C GLY A 320 28.99 -52.18 -8.35
N ASN A 321 29.99 -51.48 -7.77
CA ASN A 321 31.40 -51.73 -8.09
C ASN A 321 31.88 -53.14 -7.73
N LYS A 322 31.40 -53.69 -6.60
CA LYS A 322 31.77 -55.04 -6.19
C LYS A 322 31.24 -56.11 -7.15
N LEU A 323 30.03 -55.92 -7.68
CA LEU A 323 29.50 -56.78 -8.74
C LEU A 323 30.38 -56.77 -9.98
N THR A 324 30.66 -55.57 -10.50
CA THR A 324 31.42 -55.42 -11.74
C THR A 324 32.77 -56.13 -11.66
N ASN A 325 33.44 -56.05 -10.50
CA ASN A 325 34.69 -56.77 -10.27
C ASN A 325 34.51 -58.31 -10.31
N GLY A 326 33.50 -58.87 -9.63
CA GLY A 326 33.26 -60.32 -9.64
C GLY A 326 32.87 -60.86 -11.02
N ILE A 327 32.13 -60.08 -11.81
CA ILE A 327 31.82 -60.40 -13.21
C ILE A 327 33.08 -60.39 -14.09
N ASN A 328 33.98 -59.42 -13.92
CA ASN A 328 35.24 -59.37 -14.66
C ASN A 328 36.13 -60.60 -14.37
N ASP A 329 36.19 -61.05 -13.12
CA ASP A 329 36.97 -62.23 -12.72
C ASP A 329 36.41 -63.52 -13.34
N TYR A 330 35.09 -63.71 -13.30
CA TYR A 330 34.40 -64.85 -13.94
C TYR A 330 34.64 -64.91 -15.45
N THR A 331 34.39 -63.80 -16.14
CA THR A 331 34.51 -63.74 -17.61
C THR A 331 35.97 -63.96 -18.05
N SER A 332 36.95 -63.53 -17.24
CA SER A 332 38.36 -63.83 -17.46
C SER A 332 38.70 -65.31 -17.33
N ALA A 333 38.05 -66.04 -16.40
CA ALA A 333 38.24 -67.48 -16.23
C ALA A 333 37.63 -68.28 -17.39
N VAL A 334 36.43 -67.89 -17.85
CA VAL A 334 35.77 -68.47 -19.03
C VAL A 334 36.64 -68.34 -20.28
N GLY A 335 37.21 -67.16 -20.53
CA GLY A 335 38.11 -66.93 -21.66
C GLY A 335 39.33 -67.86 -21.66
N LYS A 336 40.00 -68.01 -20.51
CA LYS A 336 41.16 -68.93 -20.36
C LYS A 336 40.82 -70.39 -20.64
N MET A 337 39.59 -70.81 -20.34
CA MET A 337 39.13 -72.16 -20.61
C MET A 337 38.79 -72.38 -22.08
N ASN A 338 38.16 -71.39 -22.72
CA ASN A 338 37.87 -71.40 -24.15
C ASN A 338 39.15 -71.55 -25.00
N GLU A 339 40.26 -70.96 -24.55
CA GLU A 339 41.58 -71.14 -25.20
C GLU A 339 42.10 -72.59 -25.19
N LYS A 340 41.62 -73.46 -24.28
CA LYS A 340 42.15 -74.82 -24.09
C LYS A 340 41.27 -75.94 -24.64
N THR A 341 39.97 -75.68 -24.86
CA THR A 341 39.04 -76.65 -25.45
C THR A 341 39.41 -77.03 -26.90
N GLY A 342 40.05 -76.12 -27.65
CA GLY A 342 40.58 -76.41 -28.99
C GLY A 342 41.62 -77.54 -29.03
N GLU A 343 42.58 -77.54 -28.08
CA GLU A 343 43.59 -78.60 -27.97
C GLU A 343 42.95 -79.97 -27.68
N MET A 344 41.88 -80.00 -26.86
CA MET A 344 41.13 -81.22 -26.54
C MET A 344 40.35 -81.77 -27.74
N LYS A 345 39.64 -80.89 -28.46
CA LYS A 345 38.85 -81.24 -29.65
C LYS A 345 39.74 -81.88 -30.72
N ASP A 346 40.93 -81.31 -30.93
CA ASP A 346 41.93 -81.84 -31.84
C ASP A 346 42.47 -83.21 -31.39
N GLY A 347 42.69 -83.40 -30.09
CA GLY A 347 43.14 -84.68 -29.52
C GLY A 347 42.09 -85.78 -29.68
N ALA A 348 40.83 -85.49 -29.36
CA ALA A 348 39.73 -86.44 -29.42
C ALA A 348 39.45 -86.88 -30.86
N LYS A 349 39.48 -85.94 -31.81
CA LYS A 349 39.37 -86.24 -33.25
C LYS A 349 40.50 -87.15 -33.73
N LYS A 350 41.75 -86.85 -33.39
CA LYS A 350 42.91 -87.70 -33.76
C LYS A 350 42.80 -89.10 -33.18
N LEU A 351 42.30 -89.22 -31.95
CA LEU A 351 42.11 -90.52 -31.32
C LEU A 351 41.02 -91.34 -32.03
N LYS A 352 39.89 -90.73 -32.35
CA LYS A 352 38.84 -91.36 -33.15
C LYS A 352 39.37 -91.78 -34.52
N ASP A 353 40.01 -90.87 -35.25
CA ASP A 353 40.55 -91.15 -36.58
C ASP A 353 41.54 -92.35 -36.52
N GLY A 354 42.43 -92.38 -35.54
CA GLY A 354 43.35 -93.51 -35.31
C GLY A 354 42.63 -94.82 -34.95
N SER A 355 41.56 -94.76 -34.15
CA SER A 355 40.75 -95.94 -33.80
C SER A 355 40.00 -96.52 -35.00
N VAL A 356 39.54 -95.67 -35.92
CA VAL A 356 38.90 -96.07 -37.18
C VAL A 356 39.93 -96.78 -38.05
N GLU A 357 41.11 -96.19 -38.21
CA GLU A 357 42.20 -96.80 -38.98
C GLU A 357 42.67 -98.14 -38.39
N LEU A 358 42.79 -98.25 -37.07
CA LEU A 358 43.10 -99.51 -36.38
C LEU A 358 42.02 -100.56 -36.61
N ASP A 359 40.75 -100.20 -36.40
CA ASP A 359 39.62 -101.11 -36.56
C ASP A 359 39.53 -101.63 -37.99
N ASP A 360 39.76 -100.75 -38.97
CA ASP A 360 39.85 -101.10 -40.39
C ASP A 360 41.07 -101.99 -40.69
N GLY A 361 42.23 -101.67 -40.11
CA GLY A 361 43.46 -102.46 -40.23
C GLY A 361 43.32 -103.87 -39.69
N ILE A 362 42.71 -104.02 -38.50
CA ILE A 362 42.40 -105.32 -37.90
C ILE A 362 41.33 -106.06 -38.70
N GLY A 363 40.33 -105.35 -39.25
CA GLY A 363 39.33 -105.94 -40.15
C GLY A 363 39.99 -106.57 -41.38
N LYS A 364 40.88 -105.83 -42.04
CA LYS A 364 41.68 -106.33 -43.17
C LYS A 364 42.61 -107.46 -42.78
N LEU A 365 43.24 -107.38 -41.60
CA LEU A 365 44.09 -108.46 -41.08
C LEU A 365 43.27 -109.72 -40.82
N LYS A 366 42.09 -109.60 -40.19
CA LYS A 366 41.15 -110.71 -39.97
C LYS A 366 40.70 -111.35 -41.28
N ASP A 367 40.34 -110.54 -42.27
CA ASP A 367 40.01 -111.04 -43.61
C ASP A 367 41.19 -111.78 -44.24
N ALA A 368 42.41 -111.25 -44.08
CA ALA A 368 43.63 -111.88 -44.56
C ALA A 368 43.94 -113.20 -43.82
N THR A 369 43.75 -113.27 -42.51
CA THR A 369 43.98 -114.49 -41.72
C THR A 369 42.92 -115.55 -41.99
N THR A 370 41.66 -115.15 -42.21
CA THR A 370 40.60 -116.04 -42.67
C THR A 370 40.91 -116.61 -44.05
N LYS A 371 41.32 -115.78 -45.02
CA LYS A 371 41.77 -116.23 -46.36
C LYS A 371 43.02 -117.11 -46.27
N LEU A 372 43.95 -116.79 -45.39
CA LEU A 372 45.17 -117.55 -45.18
C LEU A 372 44.86 -118.92 -44.54
N ARG A 373 43.92 -119.01 -43.59
CA ARG A 373 43.39 -120.27 -43.05
C ARG A 373 42.68 -121.10 -44.13
N GLU A 374 41.85 -120.46 -44.94
CA GLU A 374 41.18 -121.13 -46.06
C GLU A 374 42.19 -121.62 -47.12
N GLY A 375 43.24 -120.85 -47.38
CA GLY A 375 44.32 -121.19 -48.31
C GLY A 375 45.30 -122.23 -47.76
N SER A 376 45.58 -122.23 -46.45
CA SER A 376 46.43 -123.24 -45.79
C SER A 376 45.78 -124.63 -45.80
N SER A 377 44.46 -124.72 -45.99
CA SER A 377 43.79 -125.99 -46.29
C SER A 377 44.06 -126.50 -47.73
N LYS A 378 44.72 -125.71 -48.59
CA LYS A 378 45.00 -125.96 -50.01
C LYS A 378 46.47 -125.61 -50.37
N LEU A 379 47.44 -126.37 -49.84
CA LEU A 379 48.90 -126.09 -49.95
C LEU A 379 49.43 -125.94 -51.39
N SER A 380 49.73 -124.70 -51.84
CA SER A 380 50.77 -124.39 -52.85
C SER A 380 51.16 -122.90 -53.03
N LYS A 381 50.59 -121.92 -52.29
CA LYS A 381 50.87 -120.46 -52.48
C LYS A 381 51.23 -119.66 -51.20
N VAL A 382 52.07 -120.21 -50.33
CA VAL A 382 52.35 -119.64 -48.99
C VAL A 382 53.16 -118.33 -49.05
N ASP A 383 54.04 -118.14 -50.04
CA ASP A 383 54.97 -117.00 -50.08
C ASP A 383 54.31 -115.66 -50.52
N GLU A 384 53.32 -115.67 -51.42
CA GLU A 384 52.58 -114.44 -51.82
C GLU A 384 51.71 -113.89 -50.68
N LEU A 385 51.14 -114.78 -49.85
CA LEU A 385 50.30 -114.42 -48.71
C LEU A 385 51.11 -113.85 -47.54
N LYS A 386 52.38 -114.26 -47.39
CA LYS A 386 53.32 -113.71 -46.38
C LYS A 386 53.56 -112.21 -46.59
N ASN A 387 53.76 -111.77 -47.83
CA ASN A 387 54.01 -110.35 -48.14
C ASN A 387 52.77 -109.46 -47.89
N GLN A 388 51.58 -109.94 -48.25
CA GLN A 388 50.34 -109.22 -47.98
C GLN A 388 50.05 -109.12 -46.48
N ALA A 389 50.26 -110.20 -45.73
CA ALA A 389 50.16 -110.18 -44.27
C ALA A 389 51.16 -109.19 -43.66
N MET A 390 52.42 -109.18 -44.10
CA MET A 390 53.44 -108.25 -43.61
C MET A 390 53.08 -106.78 -43.86
N THR A 391 52.57 -106.44 -45.05
CA THR A 391 52.08 -105.07 -45.35
C THR A 391 50.90 -104.69 -44.45
N LYS A 392 49.97 -105.60 -44.15
CA LYS A 392 48.86 -105.33 -43.23
C LYS A 392 49.29 -105.25 -41.77
N LEU A 393 50.32 -105.98 -41.37
CA LEU A 393 50.94 -105.83 -40.05
C LEU A 393 51.62 -104.46 -39.94
N LEU A 394 52.26 -103.95 -41.00
CA LEU A 394 52.79 -102.58 -41.04
C LEU A 394 51.68 -101.50 -40.98
N GLU A 395 50.58 -101.66 -41.72
CA GLU A 395 49.42 -100.77 -41.63
C GLU A 395 48.77 -100.81 -40.24
N LEU A 396 48.67 -102.01 -39.64
CA LEU A 396 48.21 -102.19 -38.27
C LEU A 396 49.15 -101.49 -37.27
N LYS A 397 50.46 -101.63 -37.45
CA LYS A 397 51.48 -100.97 -36.64
C LYS A 397 51.36 -99.44 -36.72
N ASP A 398 51.22 -98.88 -37.92
CA ASP A 398 51.00 -97.45 -38.12
C ASP A 398 49.70 -96.96 -37.46
N GLY A 399 48.60 -97.70 -37.63
CA GLY A 399 47.32 -97.42 -36.96
C GLY A 399 47.42 -97.44 -35.44
N ILE A 400 48.12 -98.43 -34.86
CA ILE A 400 48.42 -98.50 -33.42
C ILE A 400 49.29 -97.32 -33.00
N GLY A 401 50.30 -96.94 -33.80
CA GLY A 401 51.16 -95.78 -33.55
C GLY A 401 50.37 -94.46 -33.54
N LYS A 402 49.41 -94.29 -34.46
CA LYS A 402 48.50 -93.14 -34.48
C LYS A 402 47.55 -93.13 -33.29
N ILE A 403 47.07 -94.29 -32.82
CA ILE A 403 46.31 -94.38 -31.57
C ILE A 403 47.16 -93.99 -30.38
N SER A 404 48.39 -94.49 -30.29
CA SER A 404 49.31 -94.15 -29.21
C SER A 404 49.59 -92.64 -29.17
N ALA A 405 49.87 -92.02 -30.32
CA ALA A 405 50.04 -90.57 -30.44
C ALA A 405 48.76 -89.77 -30.18
N GLY A 406 47.60 -90.27 -30.62
CA GLY A 406 46.29 -89.69 -30.38
C GLY A 406 45.89 -89.77 -28.90
N ALA A 407 46.16 -90.90 -28.25
CA ALA A 407 45.89 -91.15 -26.84
C ALA A 407 46.77 -90.25 -25.97
N ASN A 408 48.06 -90.10 -26.30
CA ASN A 408 48.93 -89.14 -25.61
C ASN A 408 48.46 -87.69 -25.77
N LYS A 409 48.11 -87.27 -26.99
CA LYS A 409 47.58 -85.90 -27.20
C LYS A 409 46.27 -85.67 -26.49
N LEU A 410 45.38 -86.67 -26.47
CA LEU A 410 44.13 -86.59 -25.72
C LEU A 410 44.38 -86.58 -24.22
N ASN A 411 45.36 -87.34 -23.72
CA ASN A 411 45.75 -87.33 -22.31
C ASN A 411 46.38 -85.99 -21.90
N GLU A 412 47.25 -85.40 -22.72
CA GLU A 412 47.78 -84.05 -22.53
C GLU A 412 46.67 -82.99 -22.56
N GLY A 413 45.77 -83.08 -23.54
CA GLY A 413 44.60 -82.23 -23.66
C GLY A 413 43.67 -82.35 -22.45
N ALA A 414 43.36 -83.56 -22.02
CA ALA A 414 42.54 -83.85 -20.84
C ALA A 414 43.21 -83.39 -19.54
N SER A 415 44.54 -83.47 -19.44
CA SER A 415 45.31 -82.97 -18.29
C SER A 415 45.30 -81.45 -18.20
N LYS A 416 45.51 -80.77 -19.32
CA LYS A 416 45.39 -79.32 -19.41
C LYS A 416 43.96 -78.86 -19.17
N ALA A 417 42.98 -79.58 -19.70
CA ALA A 417 41.57 -79.34 -19.44
C ALA A 417 41.24 -79.50 -17.97
N SER A 418 41.75 -80.54 -17.31
CA SER A 418 41.57 -80.75 -15.87
C SER A 418 42.14 -79.59 -15.06
N ALA A 419 43.32 -79.08 -15.42
CA ALA A 419 43.89 -77.88 -14.83
C ALA A 419 43.05 -76.61 -15.10
N SER A 420 42.55 -76.42 -16.33
CA SER A 420 41.65 -75.32 -16.69
C SER A 420 40.29 -75.43 -16.00
N VAL A 421 39.77 -76.64 -15.79
CA VAL A 421 38.54 -76.92 -15.05
C VAL A 421 38.75 -76.61 -13.57
N ALA A 422 39.91 -76.92 -13.00
CA ALA A 422 40.24 -76.51 -11.63
C ALA A 422 40.35 -74.98 -11.49
N GLN A 423 40.93 -74.30 -12.49
CA GLN A 423 40.96 -72.84 -12.55
C GLN A 423 39.56 -72.23 -12.78
N LEU A 424 38.73 -72.85 -13.62
CA LEU A 424 37.34 -72.43 -13.81
C LEU A 424 36.53 -72.70 -12.55
N ALA A 425 36.74 -73.81 -11.84
CA ALA A 425 36.09 -74.08 -10.56
C ALA A 425 36.48 -73.06 -9.48
N GLU A 426 37.74 -72.65 -9.43
CA GLU A 426 38.15 -71.56 -8.53
C GLU A 426 37.60 -70.21 -8.99
N GLY A 427 37.58 -69.92 -10.30
CA GLY A 427 36.96 -68.73 -10.87
C GLY A 427 35.44 -68.69 -10.65
N GLU A 428 34.76 -69.84 -10.75
CA GLU A 428 33.33 -70.01 -10.49
C GLU A 428 33.03 -69.88 -9.01
N LYS A 429 33.90 -70.37 -8.13
CA LYS A 429 33.79 -70.14 -6.69
C LYS A 429 33.96 -68.66 -6.34
N GLN A 430 34.86 -67.95 -7.03
CA GLN A 430 35.01 -66.50 -6.88
C GLN A 430 33.83 -65.74 -7.47
N PHE A 431 33.30 -66.19 -8.60
CA PHE A 431 32.08 -65.68 -9.21
C PHE A 431 30.89 -65.86 -8.29
N ASP A 432 30.68 -67.06 -7.74
CA ASP A 432 29.67 -67.39 -6.75
C ASP A 432 29.83 -66.55 -5.49
N ALA A 433 31.05 -66.39 -4.99
CA ALA A 433 31.30 -65.53 -3.84
C ALA A 433 30.94 -64.07 -4.16
N GLY A 434 31.28 -63.58 -5.36
CA GLY A 434 30.90 -62.26 -5.85
C GLY A 434 29.40 -62.11 -6.10
N LEU A 435 28.75 -63.15 -6.59
CA LEU A 435 27.32 -63.21 -6.90
C LEU A 435 26.47 -63.36 -5.64
N GLN A 436 26.91 -64.15 -4.67
CA GLN A 436 26.32 -64.24 -3.34
C GLN A 436 26.53 -62.93 -2.58
N MET A 437 27.73 -62.35 -2.63
CA MET A 437 27.98 -61.03 -2.04
C MET A 437 27.09 -59.97 -2.68
N LEU A 438 26.97 -59.95 -4.01
CA LEU A 438 26.05 -59.06 -4.70
C LEU A 438 24.61 -59.34 -4.29
N ASN A 439 24.16 -60.60 -4.32
CA ASN A 439 22.78 -60.96 -3.99
C ASN A 439 22.46 -60.55 -2.57
N SER A 440 23.36 -60.80 -1.61
CA SER A 440 23.25 -60.29 -0.25
C SER A 440 23.20 -58.77 -0.22
N LYS A 441 24.06 -58.06 -0.97
CA LYS A 441 24.06 -56.60 -1.01
C LYS A 441 22.81 -56.02 -1.69
N VAL A 442 22.26 -56.68 -2.69
CA VAL A 442 21.03 -56.30 -3.41
C VAL A 442 19.78 -56.65 -2.61
N GLN A 443 19.83 -57.70 -1.78
CA GLN A 443 18.77 -58.00 -0.81
C GLN A 443 18.83 -57.09 0.42
N GLU A 444 20.04 -56.70 0.85
CA GLU A 444 20.26 -55.66 1.86
C GLU A 444 19.93 -54.26 1.32
N MET A 445 19.97 -54.07 -0.01
CA MET A 445 19.54 -52.83 -0.67
C MET A 445 18.03 -52.66 -0.48
N THR A 446 17.71 -51.82 0.48
CA THR A 446 16.38 -51.21 0.55
C THR A 446 16.37 -50.07 -0.45
N ILE A 447 15.80 -50.28 -1.65
CA ILE A 447 15.58 -49.19 -2.61
C ILE A 447 14.68 -48.17 -1.90
N PRO A 448 15.18 -46.96 -1.61
CA PRO A 448 14.36 -45.95 -0.96
C PRO A 448 13.22 -45.61 -1.90
N ASP A 449 11.99 -45.60 -1.40
CA ASP A 449 10.86 -45.12 -2.17
C ASP A 449 11.00 -43.60 -2.36
N LEU A 450 11.59 -43.21 -3.48
CA LEU A 450 11.77 -41.82 -3.89
C LEU A 450 10.56 -41.28 -4.68
N SER A 451 9.49 -42.05 -4.83
CA SER A 451 8.27 -41.59 -5.53
C SER A 451 7.68 -40.34 -4.87
N GLY A 452 7.87 -40.18 -3.55
CA GLY A 452 7.50 -39.00 -2.78
C GLY A 452 8.21 -37.71 -3.19
N LEU A 453 9.38 -37.77 -3.85
CA LEU A 453 10.11 -36.57 -4.29
C LEU A 453 9.34 -35.77 -5.35
N GLY A 454 8.57 -36.44 -6.22
CA GLY A 454 7.72 -35.79 -7.21
C GLY A 454 6.51 -35.06 -6.62
N THR A 455 6.17 -35.36 -5.36
CA THR A 455 5.06 -34.70 -4.64
C THR A 455 5.49 -33.46 -3.87
N ILE A 456 6.79 -33.12 -3.87
CA ILE A 456 7.33 -31.88 -3.32
C ILE A 456 6.93 -30.72 -4.24
N ASN A 457 5.67 -30.28 -4.12
CA ASN A 457 5.15 -29.12 -4.83
C ASN A 457 4.93 -27.95 -3.86
N VAL A 458 6.03 -27.31 -3.48
CA VAL A 458 5.99 -26.07 -2.69
C VAL A 458 6.07 -24.81 -3.58
N GLU A 459 6.00 -24.99 -4.90
CA GLU A 459 6.13 -23.92 -5.90
C GLU A 459 4.90 -23.00 -5.89
N SER A 460 3.70 -23.56 -5.69
CA SER A 460 2.48 -22.78 -5.52
C SER A 460 2.54 -21.86 -4.29
N ASP A 461 3.09 -22.36 -3.19
CA ASP A 461 3.19 -21.63 -1.93
C ASP A 461 4.20 -20.48 -2.08
N LEU A 462 5.36 -20.73 -2.70
CA LEU A 462 6.35 -19.69 -3.02
C LEU A 462 5.82 -18.62 -3.98
N GLN A 463 5.08 -19.03 -5.01
CA GLN A 463 4.44 -18.08 -5.93
C GLN A 463 3.40 -17.23 -5.20
N SER A 464 2.60 -17.84 -4.33
CA SER A 464 1.63 -17.12 -3.50
C SER A 464 2.31 -16.08 -2.61
N ILE A 465 3.36 -16.47 -1.88
CA ILE A 465 4.15 -15.57 -1.02
C ILE A 465 4.76 -14.42 -1.85
N GLY A 466 5.36 -14.73 -3.00
CA GLY A 466 5.96 -13.73 -3.89
C GLY A 466 4.93 -12.75 -4.46
N ASN A 467 3.75 -13.24 -4.86
CA ASN A 467 2.65 -12.42 -5.36
C ASN A 467 2.11 -11.50 -4.26
N SER A 468 1.88 -12.01 -3.05
CA SER A 468 1.44 -11.21 -1.91
C SER A 468 2.46 -10.13 -1.55
N ALA A 469 3.75 -10.45 -1.51
CA ALA A 469 4.81 -9.46 -1.31
C ALA A 469 4.81 -8.39 -2.42
N GLY A 470 4.62 -8.78 -3.69
CA GLY A 470 4.50 -7.85 -4.81
C GLY A 470 3.28 -6.92 -4.69
N GLN A 471 2.13 -7.45 -4.28
CA GLN A 471 0.91 -6.65 -4.02
C GLN A 471 1.14 -5.64 -2.89
N ILE A 472 1.77 -6.06 -1.79
CA ILE A 472 2.15 -5.17 -0.68
C ILE A 472 3.07 -4.05 -1.18
N GLY A 473 4.08 -4.36 -2.00
CA GLY A 473 4.94 -3.37 -2.63
C GLY A 473 4.17 -2.37 -3.50
N GLY A 474 3.14 -2.83 -4.23
CA GLY A 474 2.22 -1.98 -4.98
C GLY A 474 1.39 -1.05 -4.09
N SER A 475 0.80 -1.57 -3.01
CA SER A 475 0.03 -0.77 -2.04
C SER A 475 0.88 0.27 -1.32
N VAL A 476 2.15 -0.02 -1.05
CA VAL A 476 3.11 0.97 -0.50
C VAL A 476 3.27 2.17 -1.42
N GLN A 477 3.26 1.99 -2.74
CA GLN A 477 3.39 3.10 -3.67
C GLN A 477 2.20 4.07 -3.58
N GLU A 478 0.98 3.53 -3.41
CA GLU A 478 -0.23 4.34 -3.17
C GLU A 478 -0.13 5.11 -1.84
N ILE A 479 0.34 4.45 -0.79
CA ILE A 479 0.58 5.06 0.52
C ILE A 479 1.63 6.18 0.42
N GLN A 480 2.73 5.96 -0.30
CA GLN A 480 3.75 7.00 -0.53
C GLN A 480 3.19 8.21 -1.28
N ASN A 481 2.31 7.99 -2.26
CA ASN A 481 1.63 9.08 -2.96
C ASN A 481 0.71 9.88 -2.02
N ALA A 482 0.00 9.21 -1.11
CA ALA A 482 -0.82 9.88 -0.09
C ALA A 482 0.05 10.68 0.90
N ILE A 483 1.16 10.10 1.37
CA ILE A 483 2.13 10.76 2.26
C ILE A 483 2.75 12.01 1.60
N ALA A 484 2.98 11.99 0.28
CA ALA A 484 3.51 13.13 -0.45
C ALA A 484 2.59 14.37 -0.41
N ILE A 485 1.27 14.16 -0.30
CA ILE A 485 0.31 15.26 -0.12
C ILE A 485 0.48 15.89 1.27
N LEU A 486 0.60 15.05 2.31
CA LEU A 486 0.78 15.46 3.71
C LEU A 486 2.13 16.17 3.94
N SER A 487 3.14 15.80 3.16
CA SER A 487 4.49 16.39 3.20
C SER A 487 4.54 17.88 2.86
N ARG A 488 3.45 18.45 2.32
CA ARG A 488 3.34 19.90 2.04
C ARG A 488 3.01 20.74 3.27
N SER A 489 2.68 20.11 4.40
CA SER A 489 2.44 20.83 5.66
C SER A 489 3.70 21.55 6.13
N GLN A 490 3.54 22.79 6.58
CA GLN A 490 4.62 23.57 7.21
C GLN A 490 4.64 23.41 8.74
N ASP A 491 3.67 22.71 9.33
CA ASP A 491 3.63 22.45 10.77
C ASP A 491 4.74 21.46 11.18
N PRO A 492 5.63 21.81 12.14
CA PRO A 492 6.75 20.95 12.53
C PRO A 492 6.31 19.59 13.10
N ALA A 493 5.20 19.52 13.85
CA ALA A 493 4.70 18.28 14.41
C ALA A 493 4.13 17.37 13.31
N ALA A 494 3.43 17.94 12.34
CA ALA A 494 2.97 17.23 11.15
C ALA A 494 4.15 16.71 10.32
N GLN A 495 5.21 17.49 10.14
CA GLN A 495 6.42 17.06 9.42
C GLN A 495 7.12 15.88 10.12
N GLN A 496 7.18 15.88 11.45
CA GLN A 496 7.74 14.76 12.21
C GLN A 496 6.89 13.49 12.06
N ALA A 497 5.56 13.60 12.12
CA ALA A 497 4.65 12.48 11.90
C ALA A 497 4.78 11.93 10.45
N VAL A 498 4.84 12.82 9.46
CA VAL A 498 5.05 12.45 8.06
C VAL A 498 6.39 11.74 7.85
N ALA A 499 7.47 12.19 8.49
CA ALA A 499 8.78 11.54 8.38
C ALA A 499 8.75 10.09 8.89
N LYS A 500 8.02 9.81 10.00
CA LYS A 500 7.79 8.44 10.47
C LYS A 500 7.06 7.60 9.43
N LEU A 501 5.99 8.15 8.83
CA LEU A 501 5.21 7.47 7.79
C LEU A 501 6.07 7.15 6.54
N VAL A 502 6.92 8.09 6.11
CA VAL A 502 7.86 7.87 4.99
C VAL A 502 8.82 6.73 5.30
N GLY A 503 9.45 6.75 6.48
CA GLY A 503 10.39 5.70 6.90
C GLY A 503 9.72 4.33 6.97
N ALA A 504 8.53 4.25 7.56
CA ALA A 504 7.75 3.02 7.64
C ALA A 504 7.39 2.50 6.23
N ALA A 505 6.86 3.36 5.34
CA ALA A 505 6.52 2.97 3.98
C ALA A 505 7.74 2.50 3.17
N GLN A 506 8.90 3.16 3.31
CA GLN A 506 10.14 2.71 2.67
C GLN A 506 10.61 1.35 3.18
N ASN A 507 10.59 1.14 4.50
CA ASN A 507 10.95 -0.14 5.11
C ASN A 507 10.02 -1.27 4.63
N ILE A 508 8.70 -1.03 4.58
CA ILE A 508 7.72 -1.99 4.08
C ILE A 508 8.03 -2.35 2.62
N GLY A 509 8.24 -1.35 1.76
CA GLY A 509 8.55 -1.56 0.34
C GLY A 509 9.86 -2.35 0.14
N GLN A 510 10.91 -2.03 0.90
CA GLN A 510 12.19 -2.75 0.84
C GLN A 510 12.06 -4.20 1.32
N ASN A 511 11.33 -4.45 2.41
CA ASN A 511 11.09 -5.79 2.92
C ASN A 511 10.27 -6.63 1.92
N ALA A 512 9.23 -6.04 1.31
CA ALA A 512 8.44 -6.68 0.26
C ALA A 512 9.30 -7.11 -0.95
N GLN A 513 10.18 -6.24 -1.44
CA GLN A 513 11.12 -6.57 -2.52
C GLN A 513 12.10 -7.69 -2.12
N ASN A 514 12.63 -7.64 -0.89
CA ASN A 514 13.52 -8.66 -0.37
C ASN A 514 12.83 -10.02 -0.29
N ILE A 515 11.57 -10.07 0.16
CA ILE A 515 10.75 -11.29 0.21
C ILE A 515 10.54 -11.85 -1.22
N GLY A 516 10.20 -11.00 -2.19
CA GLY A 516 10.06 -11.38 -3.60
C GLY A 516 11.35 -11.96 -4.19
N THR A 517 12.50 -11.35 -3.89
CA THR A 517 13.81 -11.83 -4.34
C THR A 517 14.17 -13.18 -3.70
N LYS A 518 13.87 -13.34 -2.40
CA LYS A 518 14.12 -14.59 -1.67
C LYS A 518 13.23 -15.72 -2.16
N THR A 519 11.94 -15.48 -2.39
CA THR A 519 11.02 -16.48 -2.96
C THR A 519 11.47 -16.95 -4.34
N GLN A 520 11.91 -16.03 -5.22
CA GLN A 520 12.50 -16.40 -6.52
C GLN A 520 13.77 -17.24 -6.37
N THR A 521 14.67 -16.85 -5.44
CA THR A 521 15.91 -17.60 -5.19
C THR A 521 15.61 -19.03 -4.70
N ILE A 522 14.67 -19.19 -3.77
CA ILE A 522 14.24 -20.50 -3.26
C ILE A 522 13.62 -21.33 -4.41
N GLY A 523 12.76 -20.71 -5.23
CA GLY A 523 12.12 -21.35 -6.38
C GLY A 523 13.13 -21.86 -7.43
N ASN A 524 14.12 -21.05 -7.78
CA ASN A 524 15.19 -21.44 -8.71
C ASN A 524 16.00 -22.62 -8.19
N ASN A 525 16.35 -22.61 -6.90
CA ASN A 525 17.08 -23.71 -6.28
C ASN A 525 16.25 -24.99 -6.25
N LEU A 526 14.94 -24.91 -5.99
CA LEU A 526 14.00 -26.04 -6.05
C LEU A 526 13.80 -26.59 -7.47
N GLN A 527 13.82 -25.75 -8.51
CA GLN A 527 13.76 -26.23 -9.90
C GLN A 527 14.97 -27.09 -10.28
N GLY A 528 16.17 -26.74 -9.80
CA GLY A 528 17.36 -27.57 -9.97
C GLY A 528 17.18 -28.99 -9.40
N LEU A 529 16.37 -29.12 -8.36
CA LEU A 529 16.11 -30.39 -7.67
C LEU A 529 15.04 -31.24 -8.36
N LYS A 530 14.12 -30.64 -9.16
CA LYS A 530 13.17 -31.40 -9.99
C LYS A 530 13.86 -32.28 -11.04
N GLN A 531 15.08 -31.93 -11.48
CA GLN A 531 15.87 -32.75 -12.39
C GLN A 531 16.23 -34.13 -11.81
N LEU A 532 16.13 -34.29 -10.48
CA LEU A 532 16.38 -35.55 -9.77
C LEU A 532 15.23 -36.56 -9.92
N SER A 533 14.03 -36.13 -10.35
CA SER A 533 12.89 -37.02 -10.58
C SER A 533 13.15 -38.08 -11.68
N GLY A 534 14.03 -37.78 -12.63
CA GLY A 534 14.50 -38.74 -13.66
C GLY A 534 15.33 -39.90 -13.09
N MET A 535 15.80 -39.81 -11.84
CA MET A 535 16.50 -40.92 -11.17
C MET A 535 15.55 -42.03 -10.71
N SER A 536 14.25 -41.76 -10.56
CA SER A 536 13.25 -42.80 -10.23
C SER A 536 13.15 -43.89 -11.31
N ALA A 537 13.33 -43.51 -12.58
CA ALA A 537 13.37 -44.45 -13.70
C ALA A 537 14.62 -45.35 -13.64
N HIS A 538 15.77 -44.80 -13.22
CA HIS A 538 17.00 -45.58 -13.01
C HIS A 538 16.87 -46.54 -11.82
N LEU A 539 16.17 -46.14 -10.75
CA LEU A 539 15.88 -46.97 -9.57
C LEU A 539 14.90 -48.12 -9.88
N GLN A 540 14.01 -47.97 -10.86
CA GLN A 540 13.15 -49.07 -11.30
C GLN A 540 13.93 -50.17 -12.01
N GLY A 541 14.97 -49.80 -12.80
CA GLY A 541 15.89 -50.78 -13.38
C GLY A 541 16.59 -51.65 -12.33
N LEU A 542 16.78 -51.13 -11.11
CA LEU A 542 17.35 -51.88 -9.98
C LEU A 542 16.37 -52.87 -9.35
N LYS A 543 15.05 -52.70 -9.52
CA LYS A 543 14.08 -53.70 -9.04
C LYS A 543 14.10 -54.98 -9.87
N ASP A 544 14.56 -54.89 -11.12
CA ASP A 544 14.76 -56.04 -11.98
C ASP A 544 16.11 -56.74 -11.71
N LEU A 545 17.02 -56.09 -10.96
CA LEU A 545 18.34 -56.61 -10.64
C LEU A 545 18.31 -57.91 -9.80
N PRO A 546 17.49 -58.04 -8.74
CA PRO A 546 17.30 -59.32 -8.03
C PRO A 546 16.87 -60.46 -8.97
N ARG A 547 16.01 -60.17 -9.95
CA ARG A 547 15.56 -61.16 -10.94
C ARG A 547 16.71 -61.58 -11.85
N GLY A 548 17.51 -60.62 -12.33
CA GLY A 548 18.72 -60.89 -13.09
C GLY A 548 19.73 -61.73 -12.29
N ILE A 549 20.03 -61.35 -11.06
CA ILE A 549 20.91 -62.08 -10.14
C ILE A 549 20.40 -63.51 -9.90
N GLY A 550 19.10 -63.69 -9.71
CA GLY A 550 18.50 -65.01 -9.55
C GLY A 550 18.70 -65.90 -10.78
N GLN A 551 18.54 -65.34 -11.98
CA GLN A 551 18.83 -66.07 -13.23
C GLN A 551 20.32 -66.39 -13.37
N LEU A 552 21.21 -65.47 -12.99
CA LEU A 552 22.65 -65.73 -12.96
C LEU A 552 23.03 -66.81 -11.94
N ALA A 553 22.42 -66.82 -10.75
CA ALA A 553 22.69 -67.81 -9.71
C ALA A 553 22.20 -69.21 -10.11
N GLU A 554 21.05 -69.29 -10.79
CA GLU A 554 20.56 -70.53 -11.37
C GLU A 554 21.52 -71.06 -12.45
N ASN A 555 22.02 -70.19 -13.32
CA ASN A 555 22.99 -70.57 -14.34
C ASN A 555 24.35 -70.95 -13.74
N SER A 556 24.83 -70.23 -12.74
CA SER A 556 26.04 -70.56 -11.98
C SER A 556 25.91 -71.90 -11.27
N SER A 557 24.74 -72.21 -10.70
CA SER A 557 24.46 -73.52 -10.10
C SER A 557 24.52 -74.65 -11.16
N LYS A 558 24.04 -74.39 -12.38
CA LYS A 558 24.16 -75.35 -13.50
C LYS A 558 25.62 -75.51 -13.95
N ILE A 559 26.40 -74.42 -13.99
CA ILE A 559 27.83 -74.45 -14.31
C ILE A 559 28.60 -75.23 -13.25
N ASN A 560 28.38 -74.95 -11.96
CA ASN A 560 28.93 -75.70 -10.84
C ASN A 560 28.58 -77.18 -10.88
N ALA A 561 27.33 -77.52 -11.17
CA ALA A 561 26.91 -78.91 -11.36
C ALA A 561 27.72 -79.58 -12.48
N GLY A 562 27.88 -78.89 -13.62
CA GLY A 562 28.74 -79.35 -14.73
C GLY A 562 30.21 -79.48 -14.32
N LEU A 563 30.78 -78.47 -13.67
CA LEU A 563 32.16 -78.41 -13.17
C LEU A 563 32.45 -79.46 -12.10
N SER A 564 31.45 -79.89 -11.33
CA SER A 564 31.62 -80.96 -10.34
C SER A 564 31.72 -82.34 -10.98
N GLN A 565 31.04 -82.55 -12.12
CA GLN A 565 31.03 -83.83 -12.85
C GLN A 565 32.20 -83.96 -13.83
N LEU A 566 32.74 -82.83 -14.29
CA LEU A 566 33.77 -82.79 -15.32
C LEU A 566 35.12 -83.38 -14.91
N PRO A 567 35.64 -83.17 -13.67
CA PRO A 567 36.88 -83.78 -13.21
C PRO A 567 36.83 -85.31 -13.22
N GLU A 568 35.69 -85.91 -12.85
CA GLU A 568 35.52 -87.36 -12.90
C GLU A 568 35.54 -87.87 -14.34
N GLY A 569 34.85 -87.17 -15.26
CA GLY A 569 34.87 -87.49 -16.69
C GLY A 569 36.27 -87.33 -17.31
N LEU A 570 37.00 -86.26 -16.96
CA LEU A 570 38.36 -86.02 -17.42
C LEU A 570 39.35 -87.02 -16.82
N GLN A 571 39.19 -87.40 -15.55
CA GLN A 571 40.02 -88.42 -14.92
C GLN A 571 39.75 -89.80 -15.52
N ALA A 572 38.49 -90.15 -15.78
CA ALA A 572 38.13 -91.37 -16.48
C ALA A 572 38.69 -91.37 -17.92
N LEU A 573 38.68 -90.22 -18.60
CA LEU A 573 39.29 -90.05 -19.91
C LEU A 573 40.82 -90.17 -19.87
N GLN A 574 41.50 -89.54 -18.90
CA GLN A 574 42.94 -89.67 -18.69
C GLN A 574 43.31 -91.13 -18.41
N THR A 575 42.60 -91.78 -17.49
CA THR A 575 42.82 -93.20 -17.14
C THR A 575 42.60 -94.09 -18.36
N GLY A 576 41.49 -93.92 -19.08
CA GLY A 576 41.19 -94.70 -20.27
C GLY A 576 42.16 -94.45 -21.43
N THR A 577 42.64 -93.21 -21.60
CA THR A 577 43.66 -92.89 -22.63
C THR A 577 45.05 -93.37 -22.25
N GLU A 578 45.41 -93.38 -20.97
CA GLU A 578 46.65 -93.97 -20.46
C GLU A 578 46.63 -95.50 -20.60
N GLU A 579 45.55 -96.17 -20.20
CA GLU A 579 45.36 -97.61 -20.42
C GLU A 579 45.40 -97.96 -21.91
N LEU A 580 44.79 -97.12 -22.76
CA LEU A 580 44.82 -97.28 -24.20
C LEU A 580 46.22 -97.05 -24.78
N TYR A 581 46.95 -96.04 -24.31
CA TYR A 581 48.33 -95.80 -24.72
C TYR A 581 49.22 -97.00 -24.37
N ILE A 582 49.14 -97.49 -23.13
CA ILE A 582 49.89 -98.67 -22.66
C ILE A 582 49.49 -99.92 -23.45
N GLY A 583 48.19 -100.10 -23.70
CA GLY A 583 47.67 -101.21 -24.49
C GLY A 583 48.16 -101.17 -25.94
N ALA A 584 48.09 -100.01 -26.58
CA ALA A 584 48.58 -99.78 -27.94
C ALA A 584 50.10 -100.00 -28.02
N ASP A 585 50.88 -99.45 -27.08
CA ASP A 585 52.33 -99.63 -27.02
C ASP A 585 52.72 -101.11 -26.84
N LYS A 586 52.01 -101.83 -25.97
CA LYS A 586 52.19 -103.27 -25.77
C LYS A 586 51.86 -104.07 -27.03
N ILE A 587 50.74 -103.78 -27.70
CA ILE A 587 50.39 -104.44 -28.98
C ILE A 587 51.43 -104.10 -30.04
N ASN A 588 51.91 -102.86 -30.10
CA ASN A 588 52.96 -102.46 -31.03
C ASN A 588 54.25 -103.27 -30.81
N SER A 589 54.68 -103.44 -29.55
CA SER A 589 55.87 -104.23 -29.21
C SER A 589 55.71 -105.72 -29.52
N GLU A 590 54.55 -106.31 -29.22
CA GLU A 590 54.28 -107.72 -29.55
C GLU A 590 54.10 -107.93 -31.07
N LEU A 591 53.56 -106.95 -31.78
CA LEU A 591 53.46 -106.94 -33.24
C LEU A 591 54.84 -106.85 -33.90
N GLU A 592 55.75 -106.01 -33.37
CA GLU A 592 57.14 -105.96 -33.81
C GLU A 592 57.82 -107.33 -33.65
N LYS A 593 57.70 -107.97 -32.49
CA LYS A 593 58.23 -109.33 -32.26
C LYS A 593 57.64 -110.36 -33.23
N ALA A 594 56.32 -110.33 -33.44
CA ALA A 594 55.65 -111.26 -34.35
C ALA A 594 56.07 -111.05 -35.81
N MET A 595 56.28 -109.80 -36.24
CA MET A 595 56.79 -109.47 -37.57
C MET A 595 58.25 -109.95 -37.75
N ASP A 596 59.08 -109.79 -36.72
CA ASP A 596 60.46 -110.28 -36.71
C ASP A 596 60.51 -111.82 -36.78
N GLU A 597 59.68 -112.52 -36.01
CA GLU A 597 59.58 -113.98 -36.03
C GLU A 597 59.05 -114.51 -37.38
N ALA A 598 58.00 -113.90 -37.93
CA ALA A 598 57.41 -114.28 -39.23
C ALA A 598 58.37 -114.08 -40.41
N SER A 599 59.37 -113.22 -40.27
CA SER A 599 60.40 -113.01 -41.29
C SER A 599 61.37 -114.20 -41.42
N SER A 600 61.54 -115.03 -40.38
CA SER A 600 62.46 -116.18 -40.33
C SER A 600 61.92 -117.48 -40.95
N LYS A 601 62.79 -118.39 -41.43
CA LYS A 601 62.51 -119.49 -42.40
C LYS A 601 61.41 -120.47 -41.95
N LEU A 602 60.39 -120.65 -42.80
CA LEU A 602 59.29 -121.63 -42.71
C LEU A 602 59.64 -122.98 -43.40
N ASP A 603 59.43 -124.12 -42.73
CA ASP A 603 59.54 -125.51 -43.21
C ASP A 603 58.18 -126.26 -43.12
N THR A 604 58.11 -127.48 -43.65
CA THR A 604 56.87 -128.28 -43.78
C THR A 604 56.24 -128.70 -42.45
N SER A 605 57.01 -128.87 -41.38
CA SER A 605 56.49 -129.11 -40.01
C SER A 605 55.94 -127.82 -39.39
N GLN A 606 56.51 -126.69 -39.81
CA GLN A 606 56.04 -125.38 -39.48
C GLN A 606 54.77 -125.02 -40.26
N ILE A 607 54.46 -125.64 -41.42
CA ILE A 607 53.18 -125.42 -42.13
C ILE A 607 51.97 -125.99 -41.37
N THR A 608 52.09 -127.14 -40.70
CA THR A 608 50.99 -127.69 -39.89
C THR A 608 50.81 -126.91 -38.59
N LYS A 609 51.92 -126.56 -37.92
CA LYS A 609 51.91 -125.62 -36.77
C LYS A 609 51.41 -124.23 -37.18
N LEU A 610 51.67 -123.82 -38.41
CA LEU A 610 51.17 -122.59 -39.02
C LEU A 610 49.67 -122.69 -39.19
N SER A 611 49.11 -123.80 -39.69
CA SER A 611 47.65 -123.96 -39.78
C SER A 611 46.97 -123.83 -38.41
N ASP A 612 47.50 -124.46 -37.36
CA ASP A 612 46.97 -124.32 -35.99
C ASP A 612 47.17 -122.91 -35.43
N SER A 613 48.30 -122.28 -35.75
CA SER A 613 48.59 -120.90 -35.37
C SER A 613 47.71 -119.91 -36.13
N LEU A 614 47.31 -120.21 -37.36
CA LEU A 614 46.39 -119.41 -38.18
C LEU A 614 44.96 -119.51 -37.66
N ILE A 615 44.54 -120.66 -37.14
CA ILE A 615 43.27 -120.77 -36.42
C ILE A 615 43.30 -119.89 -35.16
N LYS A 616 44.36 -120.01 -34.35
CA LYS A 616 44.52 -119.17 -33.15
C LYS A 616 44.65 -117.69 -33.48
N LEU A 617 45.30 -117.35 -34.58
CA LEU A 617 45.44 -115.97 -35.06
C LEU A 617 44.11 -115.43 -35.60
N ASP A 618 43.29 -116.25 -36.25
CA ASP A 618 41.95 -115.83 -36.67
C ASP A 618 41.00 -115.63 -35.48
N ASP A 619 41.07 -116.50 -34.47
CA ASP A 619 40.35 -116.32 -33.20
C ASP A 619 40.84 -115.07 -32.45
N ALA A 620 42.15 -114.83 -32.44
CA ALA A 620 42.76 -113.65 -31.82
C ALA A 620 42.39 -112.37 -32.57
N THR A 621 42.44 -112.35 -33.90
CA THR A 621 42.03 -111.20 -34.72
C THR A 621 40.52 -110.96 -34.66
N THR A 622 39.71 -111.99 -34.43
CA THR A 622 38.28 -111.84 -34.11
C THR A 622 38.05 -111.10 -32.81
N LYS A 623 38.71 -111.51 -31.72
CA LYS A 623 38.63 -110.81 -30.44
C LYS A 623 39.23 -109.41 -30.50
N LEU A 624 40.33 -109.25 -31.25
CA LEU A 624 40.98 -107.95 -31.46
C LEU A 624 40.06 -107.01 -32.26
N LYS A 625 39.31 -107.53 -33.25
CA LYS A 625 38.33 -106.77 -34.02
C LYS A 625 37.15 -106.31 -33.16
N GLU A 626 36.62 -107.19 -32.30
CA GLU A 626 35.59 -106.81 -31.34
C GLU A 626 36.08 -105.74 -30.36
N GLY A 627 37.33 -105.86 -29.90
CA GLY A 627 38.01 -104.86 -29.07
C GLY A 627 38.20 -103.52 -29.78
N SER A 628 38.68 -103.52 -31.03
CA SER A 628 38.87 -102.29 -31.81
C SER A 628 37.57 -101.61 -32.20
N THR A 629 36.49 -102.37 -32.43
CA THR A 629 35.16 -101.80 -32.67
C THR A 629 34.60 -101.13 -31.42
N LYS A 630 34.76 -101.74 -30.25
CA LYS A 630 34.40 -101.12 -28.95
C LYS A 630 35.24 -99.88 -28.67
N LEU A 631 36.54 -99.94 -28.95
CA LEU A 631 37.44 -98.80 -28.84
C LEU A 631 36.99 -97.65 -29.75
N ARG A 632 36.71 -97.92 -31.04
CA ARG A 632 36.19 -96.93 -31.98
C ARG A 632 34.93 -96.26 -31.45
N GLN A 633 33.94 -97.06 -31.02
CA GLN A 633 32.69 -96.54 -30.43
C GLN A 633 32.97 -95.65 -29.21
N GLY A 634 33.89 -96.05 -28.32
CA GLY A 634 34.29 -95.24 -27.17
C GLY A 634 34.95 -93.91 -27.57
N THR A 635 35.79 -93.91 -28.61
CA THR A 635 36.44 -92.68 -29.10
C THR A 635 35.50 -91.76 -29.87
N GLU A 636 34.48 -92.29 -30.55
CA GLU A 636 33.40 -91.51 -31.17
C GLU A 636 32.54 -90.81 -30.11
N GLN A 637 32.21 -91.51 -29.02
CA GLN A 637 31.51 -90.92 -27.87
C GLN A 637 32.39 -89.85 -27.17
N SER A 638 33.70 -90.08 -27.08
CA SER A 638 34.64 -89.10 -26.52
C SER A 638 34.74 -87.82 -27.36
N GLU A 639 34.82 -87.93 -28.70
CA GLU A 639 34.80 -86.76 -29.60
C GLU A 639 33.49 -85.96 -29.48
N ASP A 640 32.34 -86.63 -29.47
CA ASP A 640 31.03 -85.99 -29.30
C ASP A 640 30.92 -85.27 -27.94
N GLY A 641 31.36 -85.91 -26.86
CA GLY A 641 31.41 -85.31 -25.53
C GLY A 641 32.31 -84.06 -25.46
N VAL A 642 33.51 -84.13 -26.05
CA VAL A 642 34.43 -82.99 -26.12
C VAL A 642 33.89 -81.87 -27.00
N SER A 643 33.18 -82.17 -28.09
CA SER A 643 32.56 -81.15 -28.94
C SER A 643 31.45 -80.41 -28.19
N LYS A 644 30.53 -81.14 -27.55
CA LYS A 644 29.44 -80.53 -26.74
C LYS A 644 29.98 -79.64 -25.63
N PHE A 645 31.03 -80.10 -24.96
CA PHE A 645 31.71 -79.32 -23.94
C PHE A 645 32.36 -78.04 -24.49
N THR A 646 33.03 -78.13 -25.64
CA THR A 646 33.63 -76.97 -26.32
C THR A 646 32.57 -75.95 -26.71
N ASP A 647 31.45 -76.41 -27.28
CA ASP A 647 30.36 -75.55 -27.72
C ASP A 647 29.72 -74.81 -26.52
N ALA A 648 29.54 -75.50 -25.39
CA ALA A 648 29.03 -74.88 -24.15
C ALA A 648 29.96 -73.78 -23.60
N ILE A 649 31.29 -74.00 -23.61
CA ILE A 649 32.26 -72.99 -23.17
C ILE A 649 32.29 -71.79 -24.12
N ALA A 650 32.19 -72.00 -25.42
CA ALA A 650 32.12 -70.92 -26.41
C ALA A 650 30.84 -70.08 -26.25
N GLU A 651 29.71 -70.70 -25.93
CA GLU A 651 28.46 -70.00 -25.61
C GLU A 651 28.61 -69.12 -24.35
N LEU A 652 29.22 -69.65 -23.29
CA LEU A 652 29.52 -68.89 -22.06
C LEU A 652 30.44 -67.69 -22.32
N ASP A 653 31.50 -67.88 -23.13
CA ASP A 653 32.44 -66.81 -23.50
C ASP A 653 31.74 -65.71 -24.33
N SER A 654 30.88 -66.10 -25.27
CA SER A 654 30.13 -65.14 -26.09
C SER A 654 29.19 -64.24 -25.26
N ASN A 655 28.59 -64.79 -24.20
CA ASN A 655 27.68 -64.07 -23.32
C ASN A 655 28.40 -63.23 -22.25
N SER A 656 29.68 -63.54 -21.97
CA SER A 656 30.52 -62.81 -21.01
C SER A 656 30.67 -61.32 -21.36
N SER A 657 30.75 -60.98 -22.65
CA SER A 657 30.83 -59.60 -23.13
C SER A 657 29.59 -58.75 -22.79
N LYS A 658 28.39 -59.34 -22.93
CA LYS A 658 27.11 -58.68 -22.59
C LYS A 658 26.98 -58.46 -21.10
N LEU A 659 27.43 -59.43 -20.31
CA LEU A 659 27.41 -59.36 -18.85
C LEU A 659 28.35 -58.26 -18.33
N ASN A 660 29.58 -58.18 -18.84
CA ASN A 660 30.53 -57.11 -18.54
C ASN A 660 29.95 -55.73 -18.92
N SER A 661 29.30 -55.62 -20.08
CA SER A 661 28.71 -54.36 -20.55
C SER A 661 27.58 -53.88 -19.62
N GLY A 662 26.63 -54.76 -19.28
CA GLY A 662 25.52 -54.41 -18.38
C GLY A 662 25.98 -54.04 -16.96
N ALA A 663 27.02 -54.70 -16.44
CA ALA A 663 27.59 -54.36 -15.13
C ALA A 663 28.24 -52.97 -15.11
N ASN A 664 28.93 -52.59 -16.20
CA ASN A 664 29.52 -51.26 -16.34
C ASN A 664 28.46 -50.16 -16.48
N GLU A 665 27.40 -50.39 -17.27
CA GLU A 665 26.27 -49.46 -17.39
C GLU A 665 25.61 -49.20 -16.02
N LEU A 666 25.39 -50.26 -15.25
CA LEU A 666 24.85 -50.19 -13.89
C LEU A 666 25.75 -49.35 -12.96
N SER A 667 27.05 -49.65 -12.90
CA SER A 667 28.00 -48.91 -12.04
C SER A 667 28.04 -47.42 -12.40
N ASN A 668 28.05 -47.10 -13.70
CA ASN A 668 28.02 -45.70 -14.17
C ASN A 668 26.72 -44.99 -13.79
N GLY A 669 25.57 -45.63 -13.94
CA GLY A 669 24.28 -45.07 -13.52
C GLY A 669 24.20 -44.82 -12.01
N LEU A 670 24.79 -45.70 -11.20
CA LEU A 670 24.88 -45.54 -9.75
C LEU A 670 25.85 -44.42 -9.34
N LEU A 671 26.94 -44.22 -10.07
CA LEU A 671 27.85 -43.09 -9.86
C LEU A 671 27.15 -41.76 -10.13
N GLU A 672 26.43 -41.67 -11.24
CA GLU A 672 25.65 -40.48 -11.59
C GLU A 672 24.58 -40.19 -10.53
N PHE A 673 23.89 -41.22 -10.04
CA PHE A 673 22.92 -41.11 -8.94
C PHE A 673 23.58 -40.58 -7.66
N LYS A 674 24.71 -41.16 -7.25
CA LYS A 674 25.50 -40.71 -6.10
C LYS A 674 25.89 -39.24 -6.23
N ASP A 675 26.47 -38.83 -7.35
CA ASP A 675 26.94 -37.46 -7.51
C ASP A 675 25.79 -36.45 -7.54
N LYS A 676 24.68 -36.77 -8.21
CA LYS A 676 23.48 -35.92 -8.21
C LYS A 676 22.80 -35.86 -6.85
N SER A 677 22.79 -36.95 -6.08
CA SER A 677 22.18 -36.99 -4.75
C SER A 677 22.84 -36.03 -3.75
N LYS A 678 24.12 -35.67 -3.94
CA LYS A 678 24.82 -34.71 -3.07
C LYS A 678 24.14 -33.34 -3.03
N MET A 679 23.37 -32.98 -4.06
CA MET A 679 22.56 -31.75 -4.09
C MET A 679 21.53 -31.70 -2.96
N PHE A 680 21.09 -32.84 -2.41
CA PHE A 680 20.20 -32.86 -1.25
C PHE A 680 20.87 -32.39 0.06
N ASN A 681 22.20 -32.33 0.11
CA ASN A 681 22.90 -31.72 1.26
C ASN A 681 22.72 -30.19 1.33
N ASP A 682 22.35 -29.56 0.22
CA ASP A 682 22.08 -28.12 0.17
C ASP A 682 20.62 -27.78 0.53
N PHE A 683 19.72 -28.77 0.63
CA PHE A 683 18.31 -28.55 1.00
C PHE A 683 18.15 -27.90 2.40
N PRO A 684 18.82 -28.38 3.47
CA PRO A 684 18.78 -27.71 4.76
C PRO A 684 19.28 -26.26 4.72
N ARG A 685 20.21 -25.93 3.81
CA ARG A 685 20.71 -24.56 3.64
C ARG A 685 19.67 -23.63 3.03
N LEU A 686 18.75 -24.14 2.21
CA LEU A 686 17.61 -23.34 1.71
C LEU A 686 16.73 -22.84 2.84
N LYS A 687 16.54 -23.66 3.89
CA LYS A 687 15.83 -23.22 5.08
C LYS A 687 16.59 -22.08 5.78
N THR A 688 17.86 -22.29 6.10
CA THR A 688 18.64 -21.35 6.92
C THR A 688 19.05 -20.07 6.19
N GLU A 689 19.33 -20.13 4.89
CA GLU A 689 19.80 -19.00 4.07
C GLU A 689 18.68 -18.32 3.24
N GLY A 690 17.56 -19.01 3.08
CA GLY A 690 16.41 -18.59 2.27
C GLY A 690 15.14 -18.38 3.08
N ILE A 691 14.52 -19.47 3.57
CA ILE A 691 13.17 -19.48 4.16
C ILE A 691 13.13 -18.70 5.48
N VAL A 692 14.05 -18.97 6.40
CA VAL A 692 14.12 -18.27 7.70
C VAL A 692 14.35 -16.76 7.49
N PRO A 693 15.34 -16.32 6.67
CA PRO A 693 15.49 -14.90 6.35
C PRO A 693 14.27 -14.28 5.64
N MET A 694 13.56 -15.04 4.80
CA MET A 694 12.32 -14.58 4.18
C MET A 694 11.23 -14.34 5.22
N ARG A 695 11.04 -15.27 6.16
CA ARG A 695 10.09 -15.17 7.27
C ARG A 695 10.45 -14.04 8.24
N ASP A 696 11.74 -13.85 8.54
CA ASP A 696 12.23 -12.68 9.27
C ASP A 696 11.96 -11.38 8.51
N GLY A 697 12.07 -11.40 7.18
CA GLY A 697 11.69 -10.29 6.30
C GLY A 697 10.19 -9.96 6.39
N ILE A 698 9.33 -10.99 6.41
CA ILE A 698 7.89 -10.83 6.61
C ILE A 698 7.61 -10.29 8.01
N LYS A 699 8.30 -10.76 9.06
CA LYS A 699 8.13 -10.20 10.41
C LYS A 699 8.47 -8.71 10.45
N LYS A 700 9.60 -8.31 9.84
CA LYS A 700 9.98 -6.89 9.72
C LYS A 700 9.01 -6.07 8.88
N LEU A 701 8.36 -6.70 7.89
CA LEU A 701 7.28 -6.10 7.11
C LEU A 701 6.10 -5.77 8.05
N ASN A 702 5.65 -6.73 8.86
CA ASN A 702 4.55 -6.55 9.82
C ASN A 702 4.90 -5.47 10.85
N ASP A 703 6.12 -5.49 11.40
CA ASP A 703 6.60 -4.45 12.33
C ASP A 703 6.52 -3.05 11.70
N GLY A 704 6.95 -2.91 10.43
CA GLY A 704 6.85 -1.65 9.69
C GLY A 704 5.40 -1.21 9.43
N ILE A 705 4.48 -2.16 9.20
CA ILE A 705 3.05 -1.86 9.05
C ILE A 705 2.43 -1.39 10.38
N VAL A 706 2.85 -1.97 11.50
CA VAL A 706 2.44 -1.51 12.84
C VAL A 706 2.91 -0.08 13.10
N GLU A 707 4.15 0.25 12.74
CA GLU A 707 4.67 1.63 12.80
C GLU A 707 3.87 2.58 11.91
N LEU A 708 3.56 2.16 10.68
CA LEU A 708 2.74 2.96 9.76
C LEU A 708 1.33 3.21 10.32
N ASN A 709 0.72 2.20 10.95
CA ASN A 709 -0.60 2.32 11.59
C ASN A 709 -0.57 3.28 12.78
N SER A 710 0.48 3.20 13.59
CA SER A 710 0.71 4.12 14.71
C SER A 710 0.83 5.57 14.22
N GLY A 711 1.65 5.82 13.19
CA GLY A 711 1.81 7.15 12.60
C GLY A 711 0.51 7.69 11.98
N THR A 712 -0.28 6.82 11.34
CA THR A 712 -1.58 7.20 10.76
C THR A 712 -2.58 7.58 11.87
N THR A 713 -2.54 6.88 12.99
CA THR A 713 -3.38 7.16 14.16
C THR A 713 -2.99 8.48 14.84
N GLU A 714 -1.69 8.74 15.02
CA GLU A 714 -1.18 10.02 15.54
C GLU A 714 -1.65 11.19 14.69
N LEU A 715 -1.53 11.08 13.37
CA LEU A 715 -1.93 12.12 12.43
C LEU A 715 -3.45 12.36 12.45
N LYS A 716 -4.26 11.29 12.49
CA LYS A 716 -5.71 11.39 12.62
C LYS A 716 -6.14 12.06 13.92
N ASN A 717 -5.49 11.73 15.04
CA ASN A 717 -5.79 12.36 16.33
C ASN A 717 -5.48 13.86 16.32
N GLY A 718 -4.34 14.27 15.76
CA GLY A 718 -4.00 15.68 15.58
C GLY A 718 -4.99 16.40 14.65
N SER A 719 -5.38 15.74 13.57
CA SER A 719 -6.33 16.28 12.59
C SER A 719 -7.75 16.45 13.17
N ASN A 720 -8.21 15.52 14.03
CA ASN A 720 -9.44 15.66 14.80
C ASN A 720 -9.38 16.83 15.81
N LEU A 721 -8.23 17.07 16.45
CA LEU A 721 -8.05 18.19 17.36
C LEU A 721 -8.18 19.53 16.63
N ILE A 722 -7.55 19.66 15.46
CA ILE A 722 -7.65 20.85 14.61
C ILE A 722 -9.10 21.07 14.18
N ASP A 723 -9.80 20.04 13.72
CA ASP A 723 -11.21 20.13 13.32
C ASP A 723 -12.11 20.66 14.46
N ASN A 724 -11.97 20.10 15.66
CA ASN A 724 -12.72 20.53 16.83
C ASN A 724 -12.44 22.01 17.17
N ASN A 725 -11.18 22.44 17.13
CA ASN A 725 -10.80 23.82 17.38
C ASN A 725 -11.35 24.77 16.30
N MET A 726 -11.40 24.33 15.04
CA MET A 726 -11.90 25.13 13.93
C MET A 726 -13.41 25.33 13.98
N ARG A 727 -14.15 24.29 14.39
CA ARG A 727 -15.58 24.38 14.68
C ARG A 727 -15.84 25.37 15.81
N PHE A 728 -15.12 25.24 16.93
CA PHE A 728 -15.24 26.16 18.05
C PHE A 728 -14.93 27.62 17.66
N PHE A 729 -13.86 27.83 16.87
CA PHE A 729 -13.52 29.16 16.35
C PHE A 729 -14.63 29.73 15.47
N THR A 730 -15.16 28.93 14.54
CA THR A 730 -16.26 29.32 13.64
C THR A 730 -17.53 29.67 14.42
N GLU A 731 -17.89 28.86 15.42
CA GLU A 731 -19.03 29.13 16.32
C GLU A 731 -18.86 30.45 17.07
N LYS A 732 -17.68 30.71 17.63
CA LYS A 732 -17.39 31.95 18.37
C LYS A 732 -17.35 33.17 17.46
N LEU A 733 -16.87 33.02 16.24
CA LEU A 733 -16.88 34.08 15.24
C LEU A 733 -18.31 34.44 14.82
N LEU A 734 -19.16 33.42 14.60
CA LEU A 734 -20.58 33.60 14.32
C LEU A 734 -21.29 34.31 15.48
N GLU A 735 -21.00 33.90 16.73
CA GLU A 735 -21.53 34.56 17.93
C GLU A 735 -21.09 36.04 18.02
N PHE A 736 -19.82 36.34 17.77
CA PHE A 736 -19.30 37.71 17.76
C PHE A 736 -19.95 38.56 16.66
N LYS A 737 -20.14 38.01 15.47
CA LYS A 737 -20.87 38.68 14.39
C LYS A 737 -22.30 38.98 14.81
N GLN A 738 -23.07 37.96 15.20
CA GLN A 738 -24.49 38.09 15.52
C GLN A 738 -24.76 39.00 16.71
N LYS A 739 -24.02 38.82 17.81
CA LYS A 739 -24.27 39.58 19.05
C LYS A 739 -23.54 40.92 19.10
N GLY A 740 -22.47 41.07 18.34
CA GLY A 740 -21.62 42.27 18.33
C GLY A 740 -21.90 43.16 17.14
N ILE A 741 -21.58 42.68 15.94
CA ILE A 741 -21.59 43.49 14.72
C ILE A 741 -23.02 43.71 14.19
N ASP A 742 -23.82 42.66 14.09
CA ASP A 742 -25.20 42.75 13.58
C ASP A 742 -26.07 43.59 14.52
N GLU A 743 -25.87 43.46 15.83
CA GLU A 743 -26.54 44.30 16.84
C GLU A 743 -26.06 45.76 16.75
N LEU A 744 -24.78 46.01 16.46
CA LEU A 744 -24.25 47.35 16.22
C LEU A 744 -24.83 47.95 14.93
N ASP A 745 -24.96 47.17 13.85
CA ASP A 745 -25.64 47.60 12.63
C ASP A 745 -27.11 47.92 12.93
N ARG A 746 -27.82 47.08 13.68
CA ARG A 746 -29.21 47.35 14.07
C ARG A 746 -29.35 48.67 14.84
N LYS A 747 -28.48 48.93 15.83
CA LYS A 747 -28.51 50.16 16.64
C LYS A 747 -28.12 51.42 15.86
N THR A 748 -27.39 51.29 14.77
CA THR A 748 -26.97 52.44 13.95
C THR A 748 -27.88 52.71 12.76
N GLN A 749 -28.95 51.92 12.60
CA GLN A 749 -29.85 51.98 11.45
C GLN A 749 -30.65 53.29 11.35
N GLU A 750 -30.97 53.91 12.49
CA GLU A 750 -31.79 55.14 12.57
C GLU A 750 -30.94 56.42 12.49
N LEU A 751 -29.61 56.31 12.60
CA LEU A 751 -28.72 57.48 12.58
C LEU A 751 -28.84 58.35 11.31
N PRO A 752 -29.05 57.80 10.09
CA PRO A 752 -29.30 58.62 8.90
C PRO A 752 -30.59 59.45 9.02
N GLU A 753 -31.65 58.88 9.61
CA GLU A 753 -32.92 59.57 9.84
C GLU A 753 -32.74 60.72 10.83
N PHE A 754 -32.06 60.44 11.95
CA PHE A 754 -31.72 61.43 12.96
C PHE A 754 -30.90 62.58 12.37
N LYS A 755 -29.88 62.26 11.56
CA LYS A 755 -29.06 63.26 10.88
C LYS A 755 -29.90 64.15 9.96
N GLU A 756 -30.80 63.57 9.16
CA GLU A 756 -31.65 64.35 8.25
C GLU A 756 -32.58 65.31 9.00
N ILE A 757 -33.14 64.88 10.14
CA ILE A 757 -33.97 65.72 11.00
C ILE A 757 -33.16 66.89 11.56
N VAL A 758 -32.00 66.63 12.16
CA VAL A 758 -31.17 67.68 12.78
C VAL A 758 -30.60 68.65 11.74
N ASP A 759 -30.15 68.15 10.58
CA ASP A 759 -29.71 69.00 9.46
C ASP A 759 -30.84 69.94 9.03
N THR A 760 -32.07 69.40 8.88
CA THR A 760 -33.26 70.20 8.50
C THR A 760 -33.61 71.24 9.57
N MET A 761 -33.56 70.88 10.85
CA MET A 761 -33.77 71.82 11.95
C MET A 761 -32.74 72.95 11.96
N SER A 762 -31.46 72.62 11.72
CA SER A 762 -30.37 73.61 11.65
C SER A 762 -30.56 74.55 10.46
N ASP A 763 -30.95 74.02 9.29
CA ASP A 763 -31.26 74.82 8.11
C ASP A 763 -32.43 75.78 8.40
N LEU A 764 -33.53 75.30 8.99
CA LEU A 764 -34.67 76.14 9.38
C LEU A 764 -34.32 77.20 10.41
N ALA A 765 -33.46 76.88 11.39
CA ALA A 765 -33.00 77.83 12.39
C ALA A 765 -32.25 78.99 11.74
N ARG A 766 -31.43 78.70 10.72
CA ARG A 766 -30.71 79.72 9.95
C ARG A 766 -31.62 80.50 9.01
N GLU A 767 -32.59 79.86 8.38
CA GLU A 767 -33.59 80.55 7.54
C GLU A 767 -34.44 81.54 8.34
N GLU A 768 -34.78 81.18 9.58
CA GLU A 768 -35.54 82.03 10.50
C GLU A 768 -34.63 82.84 11.46
N ASN A 769 -33.38 83.13 11.09
CA ASN A 769 -32.46 83.93 11.90
C ASN A 769 -32.81 85.42 11.96
N SER A 770 -33.73 85.87 11.10
CA SER A 770 -34.16 87.26 10.99
C SER A 770 -35.67 87.41 10.86
N PHE A 771 -36.22 88.35 11.62
CA PHE A 771 -37.59 88.80 11.50
C PHE A 771 -37.76 89.83 10.37
N THR A 772 -36.76 90.66 10.11
CA THR A 772 -36.85 91.74 9.11
C THR A 772 -36.24 91.40 7.75
N GLY A 773 -35.47 90.32 7.67
CA GLY A 773 -34.73 89.86 6.51
C GLY A 773 -33.21 89.91 6.71
N THR A 774 -32.51 88.97 6.08
CA THR A 774 -31.04 88.88 6.13
C THR A 774 -30.43 89.33 4.80
N SER A 775 -29.25 89.96 4.87
CA SER A 775 -28.44 90.42 3.75
C SER A 775 -27.06 89.78 3.75
N VAL A 776 -26.43 89.69 2.58
CA VAL A 776 -25.03 89.23 2.47
C VAL A 776 -24.11 90.18 3.23
N GLY A 777 -23.24 89.63 4.09
CA GLY A 777 -22.35 90.41 4.96
C GLY A 777 -22.90 90.73 6.35
N PHE A 778 -24.12 90.28 6.67
CA PHE A 778 -24.75 90.43 7.98
C PHE A 778 -24.83 89.09 8.71
N ASP A 779 -24.38 89.05 9.97
CA ASP A 779 -24.68 87.97 10.90
C ASP A 779 -25.91 88.35 11.73
N THR A 780 -27.07 87.82 11.37
CA THR A 780 -28.34 88.23 11.95
C THR A 780 -28.82 87.27 13.01
N LYS A 781 -29.23 87.83 14.16
CA LYS A 781 -29.91 87.14 15.24
C LYS A 781 -31.21 87.85 15.53
N SER A 782 -32.25 87.07 15.80
CA SER A 782 -33.58 87.59 16.09
C SER A 782 -34.15 86.92 17.32
N ARG A 783 -34.69 87.74 18.22
CA ARG A 783 -35.45 87.31 19.39
C ARG A 783 -36.74 88.09 19.49
N ILE A 784 -37.73 87.46 20.09
CA ILE A 784 -39.05 88.04 20.29
C ILE A 784 -39.29 88.08 21.78
N ILE A 785 -39.70 89.24 22.27
CA ILE A 785 -40.08 89.45 23.66
C ILE A 785 -41.57 89.74 23.63
N GLU A 786 -42.36 88.76 24.05
CA GLU A 786 -43.78 88.96 24.27
C GLU A 786 -44.00 89.41 25.70
N LYS A 787 -44.64 90.57 25.84
CA LYS A 787 -45.13 91.10 27.09
C LYS A 787 -46.64 90.92 27.09
N ILE A 788 -47.12 90.04 27.95
CA ILE A 788 -48.53 89.63 28.01
C ILE A 788 -49.16 90.29 29.23
N LYS A 789 -50.24 91.02 28.99
CA LYS A 789 -50.99 91.82 29.96
C LYS A 789 -52.45 91.43 30.05
#